data_AF-A0A9D5N371-F1
#
_entry.id   AF-A0A9D5N371-F1
#
_cell.length_a   1.000
_cell.length_b   1.000
_cell.length_c   1.000
_cell.angle_alpha   90.00
_cell.angle_beta   90.00
_cell.angle_gamma   90.00
#
_symmetry.space_group_name_H-M   'P 1'
#
loop_
_entity.id
_entity.type
_entity.pdbx_description
1 polymer ?
#
loop_
_entity_poly.entity_id
_entity_poly.type
_entity_poly.pdbx_seq_one_letter_code
_entity_poly.pdbx_strand_id
1 'polypeptide(L)'
;MELFMQKIMNTNAVKGKVLRDRLLLFKLGCTVIVALLLACLSGTAVSAASGLKIYDYQSKKNLTYTGKQVKVMLNGEQISKDETPGIIIDGIALLSYKDIFANSPIKAKCVYDKPKGTVTIKGSGTTIVLTINSKTAVVNGKKVSIPVAPVKIKYRFADVAKILVPSRFVAETLGYKYTWNSSNNTAAIEGNPFMLSINDGKEFAYTESIADVSVDGKKISLGNMPGLIIDNITMLRAKRVFADSAVKAKYSFNTKDQTITLTKDENVLKMTIGKKTAILNGKSVEMDIAPMIVTNLNVKSSFVMVPGNFTASALGYDYFWNQSKRTSEITTHKEDSSDETGKDDSETGGDPTAPELGDDSVINENGTVLRQWLSNESLLGKGSNVHEIAGKGNATDDAGTISVNLSNINQQMLNVETYQFPATMPYGEVTSSFKNKVITIRVPGMNCVTQTNYFNETTNSVIEHVTTKYDSTNTSAVIEIAVRSENITYDVSLSADRMNLYINLYKNSITSATVGTNAKGDYITLTGIRPLEVMITNQGGYLTLDLPYTANGVGDQYASISGSKYVNQFFTVNSNDKTQVFIELKNGADYYIIENGNWYTLSIQPKGTVVEPEEENPGDINKDNYEIRIPRPANVRSNMISDEDYYYKKQFAIKLSGDYTSYFNTNPVVVNSSVIRDVTVKLNADNQTEICFTTTKLQGYEYVMDDSYIYVNIDIPKNIYKNIVVLDPGHGGGANGAQYFNTKEKNLNFKMLYTIGRKYFDSDTSKIKAYYTRVTDKDVDLYDRAAFAKEVGADLFVSLHMNASTSKSANGTEVYYSSSNNDKNRAGLSSSRLATLLVNNLSTVLGTSKRGTNTAKFVVVHRNTVPAVLIELGFMSNQNDFNKISNASYQETVAKTIYETLCDVFDQYPTGR
;
A
#
# COMPACT_ATOMS: atom_id res chain seq x y z
N MET A 1 -27.29 59.77 50.50
CA MET A 1 -27.36 60.70 49.34
C MET A 1 -28.80 61.02 48.94
N GLU A 2 -29.76 60.14 49.20
CA GLU A 2 -31.21 60.46 49.16
C GLU A 2 -31.69 61.43 50.26
N LEU A 3 -30.87 61.70 51.29
CA LEU A 3 -31.14 62.66 52.36
C LEU A 3 -30.74 64.12 52.06
N PHE A 4 -30.29 64.43 50.85
CA PHE A 4 -30.00 65.82 50.42
C PHE A 4 -30.95 66.32 49.32
N MET A 5 -31.78 65.43 48.75
CA MET A 5 -32.56 65.71 47.54
C MET A 5 -34.04 66.06 47.75
N GLN A 6 -34.51 66.24 48.99
CA GLN A 6 -35.97 66.39 49.19
C GLN A 6 -36.48 67.47 50.14
N LYS A 7 -35.67 68.41 50.65
CA LYS A 7 -36.22 69.39 51.60
C LYS A 7 -35.73 70.84 51.57
N ILE A 8 -35.19 71.28 50.45
CA ILE A 8 -35.06 72.71 50.11
C ILE A 8 -35.55 72.88 48.66
N MET A 9 -36.80 72.54 48.37
CA MET A 9 -37.89 73.51 48.24
C MET A 9 -37.46 74.92 47.82
N ASN A 10 -37.99 75.31 46.65
CA ASN A 10 -38.72 76.56 46.44
C ASN A 10 -38.10 77.84 46.99
N THR A 11 -37.47 78.62 46.11
CA THR A 11 -37.88 80.02 45.87
C THR A 11 -37.20 80.60 44.62
N ASN A 12 -37.93 81.46 43.92
CA ASN A 12 -37.50 82.37 42.85
C ASN A 12 -37.49 81.88 41.40
N ALA A 13 -38.72 81.57 40.95
CA ALA A 13 -39.15 81.64 39.57
C ALA A 13 -39.20 83.09 39.04
N VAL A 14 -38.09 83.65 38.57
CA VAL A 14 -38.08 84.73 37.54
C VAL A 14 -36.73 84.69 36.82
N LYS A 15 -36.59 83.87 35.76
CA LYS A 15 -35.54 83.92 34.70
C LYS A 15 -35.53 82.73 33.73
N GLY A 16 -36.45 81.76 33.88
CA GLY A 16 -36.42 80.50 33.12
C GLY A 16 -37.01 80.51 31.70
N LYS A 17 -37.83 81.51 31.33
CA LYS A 17 -38.53 81.49 30.03
C LYS A 17 -37.68 82.04 28.88
N VAL A 18 -36.99 83.17 29.08
CA VAL A 18 -36.13 83.80 28.04
C VAL A 18 -34.87 82.98 27.76
N LEU A 19 -34.35 82.24 28.74
CA LEU A 19 -33.17 81.39 28.56
C LEU A 19 -33.50 80.09 27.81
N ARG A 20 -34.71 79.53 27.97
CA ARG A 20 -35.14 78.31 27.27
C ARG A 20 -35.35 78.54 25.78
N ASP A 21 -35.95 79.67 25.38
CA ASP A 21 -36.22 79.95 23.96
C ASP A 21 -34.95 80.27 23.18
N ARG A 22 -33.96 80.95 23.80
CA ARG A 22 -32.63 81.16 23.20
C ARG A 22 -31.81 79.88 23.11
N LEU A 23 -31.96 78.95 24.05
CA LEU A 23 -31.31 77.64 23.98
C LEU A 23 -31.94 76.73 22.92
N LEU A 24 -33.25 76.87 22.66
CA LEU A 24 -33.95 76.11 21.62
C LEU A 24 -33.56 76.60 20.21
N LEU A 25 -33.48 77.91 19.99
CA LEU A 25 -33.01 78.51 18.73
C LEU A 25 -31.53 78.22 18.46
N PHE A 26 -30.67 78.22 19.49
CA PHE A 26 -29.26 77.82 19.35
C PHE A 26 -29.11 76.32 19.04
N LYS A 27 -29.92 75.45 19.65
CA LYS A 27 -29.95 74.02 19.33
C LYS A 27 -30.47 73.76 17.92
N LEU A 28 -31.51 74.47 17.46
CA LEU A 28 -32.03 74.33 16.10
C LEU A 28 -31.02 74.80 15.03
N GLY A 29 -30.33 75.92 15.29
CA GLY A 29 -29.27 76.44 14.41
C GLY A 29 -28.05 75.51 14.32
N CYS A 30 -27.59 74.94 15.44
CA CYS A 30 -26.50 73.96 15.42
C CYS A 30 -26.91 72.65 14.73
N THR A 31 -28.17 72.24 14.81
CA THR A 31 -28.64 70.99 14.17
C THR A 31 -28.71 71.14 12.64
N VAL A 32 -29.10 72.31 12.13
CA VAL A 32 -29.15 72.59 10.68
C VAL A 32 -27.74 72.75 10.09
N ILE A 33 -26.81 73.37 10.81
CA ILE A 33 -25.41 73.51 10.35
C ILE A 33 -24.68 72.16 10.34
N VAL A 34 -24.93 71.28 11.32
CA VAL A 34 -24.38 69.92 11.34
C VAL A 34 -24.98 69.05 10.23
N ALA A 35 -26.27 69.20 9.92
CA ALA A 35 -26.92 68.48 8.82
C ALA A 35 -26.40 68.90 7.43
N LEU A 36 -26.10 70.19 7.23
CA LEU A 36 -25.50 70.70 5.98
C LEU A 36 -24.02 70.34 5.82
N LEU A 37 -23.27 70.17 6.92
CA LEU A 37 -21.88 69.66 6.90
C LEU A 37 -21.80 68.15 6.63
N LEU A 38 -22.84 67.38 6.99
CA LEU A 38 -22.94 65.94 6.72
C LEU A 38 -23.35 65.61 5.27
N ALA A 39 -24.04 66.53 4.57
CA ALA A 39 -24.48 66.33 3.19
C ALA A 39 -23.37 66.55 2.13
N CYS A 40 -22.22 67.10 2.51
CA CYS A 40 -21.10 67.40 1.60
C CYS A 40 -19.89 66.46 1.76
N LEU A 41 -19.99 65.40 2.57
CA LEU A 41 -18.94 64.39 2.67
C LEU A 41 -19.27 63.22 1.74
N SER A 42 -18.65 63.22 0.58
CA SER A 42 -18.45 62.01 -0.24
C SER A 42 -17.61 61.02 0.57
N GLY A 43 -18.26 60.26 1.45
CA GLY A 43 -17.64 59.25 2.27
C GLY A 43 -17.41 57.98 1.47
N THR A 44 -16.22 57.82 0.92
CA THR A 44 -15.62 56.48 0.86
C THR A 44 -15.41 56.06 2.31
N ALA A 45 -16.39 55.35 2.87
CA ALA A 45 -16.26 54.73 4.18
C ALA A 45 -15.23 53.60 4.07
N VAL A 46 -13.95 53.95 4.27
CA VAL A 46 -12.98 52.97 4.76
C VAL A 46 -13.38 52.68 6.20
N SER A 47 -14.10 51.58 6.41
CA SER A 47 -14.28 51.03 7.76
C SER A 47 -12.91 50.61 8.28
N ALA A 48 -12.33 51.45 9.15
CA ALA A 48 -11.20 51.01 9.97
C ALA A 48 -11.77 50.01 10.99
N ALA A 49 -11.58 48.70 10.73
CA ALA A 49 -11.92 47.67 11.68
C ALA A 49 -11.22 47.96 13.01
N SER A 50 -11.98 48.14 14.09
CA SER A 50 -11.42 48.36 15.43
C SER A 50 -10.47 47.19 15.76
N GLY A 51 -9.18 47.49 15.93
CA GLY A 51 -8.17 46.47 16.17
C GLY A 51 -8.51 45.59 17.38
N LEU A 52 -8.26 44.29 17.24
CA LEU A 52 -8.57 43.27 18.22
C LEU A 52 -7.65 43.40 19.45
N LYS A 53 -8.21 43.68 20.63
CA LYS A 53 -7.42 43.79 21.87
C LYS A 53 -7.06 42.39 22.39
N ILE A 54 -5.77 42.07 22.40
CA ILE A 54 -5.24 40.78 22.87
C ILE A 54 -4.16 41.00 23.94
N TYR A 55 -4.01 40.04 24.83
CA TYR A 55 -2.81 39.92 25.68
C TYR A 55 -1.97 38.76 25.15
N ASP A 56 -0.74 39.06 24.75
CA ASP A 56 0.22 38.06 24.25
C ASP A 56 1.07 37.53 25.42
N TYR A 57 1.01 36.21 25.66
CA TYR A 57 1.75 35.57 26.74
C TYR A 57 3.25 35.45 26.45
N GLN A 58 3.69 35.58 25.19
CA GLN A 58 5.10 35.57 24.83
C GLN A 58 5.76 36.91 25.19
N SER A 59 5.23 38.02 24.68
CA SER A 59 5.74 39.36 25.01
C SER A 59 5.29 39.89 26.37
N LYS A 60 4.30 39.24 27.01
CA LYS A 60 3.64 39.66 28.26
C LYS A 60 3.01 41.06 28.18
N LYS A 61 2.60 41.48 26.98
CA LYS A 61 2.04 42.82 26.71
C LYS A 61 0.57 42.76 26.26
N ASN A 62 -0.15 43.84 26.58
CA ASN A 62 -1.43 44.13 25.94
C ASN A 62 -1.15 44.72 24.56
N LEU A 63 -1.69 44.10 23.51
CA LEU A 63 -1.49 44.46 22.13
C LEU A 63 -2.85 44.79 21.49
N THR A 64 -2.83 45.72 20.55
CA THR A 64 -3.95 45.94 19.63
C THR A 64 -3.57 45.29 18.32
N TYR A 65 -4.13 44.12 18.04
CA TYR A 65 -3.91 43.42 16.79
C TYR A 65 -4.73 44.11 15.68
N THR A 66 -4.04 44.76 14.76
CA THR A 66 -4.62 45.49 13.63
C THR A 66 -4.65 44.68 12.33
N GLY A 67 -4.15 43.45 12.37
CA GLY A 67 -4.14 42.57 11.20
C GLY A 67 -5.51 41.99 10.88
N LYS A 68 -5.58 41.25 9.77
CA LYS A 68 -6.80 40.61 9.28
C LYS A 68 -7.26 39.54 10.26
N GLN A 69 -8.54 39.62 10.64
CA GLN A 69 -9.22 38.59 11.41
C GLN A 69 -9.67 37.47 10.47
N VAL A 70 -9.46 36.22 10.87
CA VAL A 70 -9.69 35.06 10.02
C VAL A 70 -11.01 34.39 10.39
N LYS A 71 -11.89 34.26 9.39
CA LYS A 71 -13.07 33.39 9.44
C LYS A 71 -12.71 32.00 8.96
N VAL A 72 -13.39 31.00 9.49
CA VAL A 72 -13.14 29.60 9.17
C VAL A 72 -14.44 28.96 8.71
N MET A 73 -14.42 28.44 7.49
CA MET A 73 -15.48 27.62 6.93
C MET A 73 -15.04 26.16 7.00
N LEU A 74 -15.87 25.28 7.52
CA LEU A 74 -15.71 23.83 7.39
C LEU A 74 -16.82 23.33 6.49
N ASN A 75 -16.47 22.77 5.34
CA ASN A 75 -17.43 22.23 4.37
C ASN A 75 -18.57 23.21 4.03
N GLY A 76 -18.25 24.50 3.90
CA GLY A 76 -19.21 25.56 3.57
C GLY A 76 -19.97 26.15 4.76
N GLU A 77 -19.77 25.66 5.99
CA GLU A 77 -20.36 26.24 7.20
C GLU A 77 -19.34 27.02 8.05
N GLN A 78 -19.71 28.20 8.54
CA GLN A 78 -18.82 28.98 9.41
C GLN A 78 -18.69 28.32 10.79
N ILE A 79 -17.48 27.88 11.15
CA ILE A 79 -17.17 27.29 12.46
C ILE A 79 -16.35 28.21 13.37
N SER A 80 -15.83 29.31 12.84
CA SER A 80 -15.16 30.34 13.65
C SER A 80 -16.15 31.23 14.39
N LYS A 81 -15.81 31.60 15.62
CA LYS A 81 -16.57 32.57 16.41
C LYS A 81 -16.05 34.00 16.18
N ASP A 82 -16.95 34.93 15.90
CA ASP A 82 -16.62 36.33 15.62
C ASP A 82 -15.96 37.05 16.82
N GLU A 83 -16.31 36.66 18.05
CA GLU A 83 -15.74 37.22 19.29
C GLU A 83 -14.29 36.78 19.57
N THR A 84 -13.85 35.70 18.91
CA THR A 84 -12.52 35.11 19.10
C THR A 84 -11.98 34.57 17.77
N PRO A 85 -11.83 35.45 16.76
CA PRO A 85 -11.50 35.08 15.40
C PRO A 85 -10.06 34.61 15.30
N GLY A 86 -9.70 33.95 14.20
CA GLY A 86 -8.28 33.68 13.93
C GLY A 86 -7.49 34.96 13.64
N ILE A 87 -6.16 34.87 13.70
CA ILE A 87 -5.26 35.99 13.37
C ILE A 87 -4.21 35.55 12.35
N ILE A 88 -3.64 36.49 11.62
CA ILE A 88 -2.49 36.28 10.73
C ILE A 88 -1.20 36.75 11.41
N ILE A 89 -0.19 35.89 11.46
CA ILE A 89 1.19 36.20 11.86
C ILE A 89 2.11 35.72 10.73
N ASP A 90 3.02 36.58 10.26
CA ASP A 90 3.94 36.31 9.14
C ASP A 90 3.25 35.71 7.89
N GLY A 91 2.06 36.21 7.56
CA GLY A 91 1.27 35.73 6.42
C GLY A 91 0.58 34.37 6.65
N ILE A 92 0.74 33.75 7.81
CA ILE A 92 0.13 32.47 8.18
C ILE A 92 -1.07 32.70 9.09
N ALA A 93 -2.20 32.09 8.75
CA ALA A 93 -3.39 32.08 9.60
C ALA A 93 -3.20 31.14 10.80
N LEU A 94 -3.24 31.71 12.01
CA LEU A 94 -3.24 30.99 13.27
C LEU A 94 -4.65 30.95 13.84
N LEU A 95 -5.11 29.72 14.11
CA LEU A 95 -6.47 29.45 14.58
C LEU A 95 -6.44 28.71 15.91
N SER A 96 -7.50 28.86 16.70
CA SER A 96 -7.65 28.14 17.98
C SER A 96 -7.61 26.63 17.76
N TYR A 97 -6.62 25.96 18.35
CA TYR A 97 -6.53 24.50 18.20
C TYR A 97 -7.80 23.81 18.73
N LYS A 98 -8.37 24.38 19.79
CA LYS A 98 -9.50 23.79 20.50
C LYS A 98 -10.81 24.06 19.77
N ASP A 99 -11.05 25.28 19.28
CA ASP A 99 -12.32 25.56 18.61
C ASP A 99 -12.39 24.93 17.24
N ILE A 100 -11.28 24.99 16.50
CA ILE A 100 -11.25 24.51 15.12
C ILE A 100 -11.06 23.00 15.06
N PHE A 101 -10.13 22.42 15.82
CA PHE A 101 -9.84 20.99 15.69
C PHE A 101 -10.54 20.12 16.74
N ALA A 102 -10.74 20.59 17.97
CA ALA A 102 -11.38 19.76 19.01
C ALA A 102 -12.91 19.90 19.08
N ASN A 103 -13.42 21.12 19.02
CA ASN A 103 -14.83 21.44 19.31
C ASN A 103 -15.70 21.56 18.05
N SER A 104 -15.11 21.65 16.86
CA SER A 104 -15.86 21.63 15.59
C SER A 104 -16.24 20.20 15.18
N PRO A 105 -16.94 20.01 14.06
CA PRO A 105 -17.16 18.69 13.45
C PRO A 105 -15.87 17.90 13.15
N ILE A 106 -14.69 18.53 13.14
CA ILE A 106 -13.38 17.86 12.98
C ILE A 106 -13.09 16.86 14.13
N LYS A 107 -13.52 17.18 15.36
CA LYS A 107 -13.44 16.30 16.55
C LYS A 107 -12.08 15.63 16.80
N ALA A 108 -10.97 16.28 16.45
CA ALA A 108 -9.62 15.81 16.78
C ALA A 108 -9.41 15.73 18.31
N LYS A 109 -8.75 14.67 18.78
CA LYS A 109 -8.34 14.51 20.18
C LYS A 109 -7.19 15.45 20.47
N CYS A 110 -7.46 16.55 21.17
CA CYS A 110 -6.47 17.55 21.51
C CYS A 110 -6.15 17.54 23.01
N VAL A 111 -4.85 17.52 23.37
CA VAL A 111 -4.36 17.60 24.75
C VAL A 111 -3.35 18.73 24.87
N TYR A 112 -3.53 19.63 25.83
CA TYR A 112 -2.54 20.65 26.18
C TYR A 112 -1.79 20.24 27.45
N ASP A 113 -0.50 19.95 27.31
CA ASP A 113 0.42 19.71 28.43
C ASP A 113 1.00 21.06 28.88
N LYS A 114 0.41 21.60 29.96
CA LYS A 114 0.78 22.92 30.51
C LYS A 114 2.25 22.99 30.97
N PRO A 115 2.80 22.01 31.70
CA PRO A 115 4.23 21.98 32.05
C PRO A 115 5.17 22.01 30.84
N LYS A 116 4.89 21.22 29.80
CA LYS A 116 5.75 21.16 28.60
C LYS A 116 5.48 22.28 27.60
N GLY A 117 4.38 23.00 27.76
CA GLY A 117 3.93 24.00 26.78
C GLY A 117 3.60 23.37 25.43
N THR A 118 3.17 22.10 25.40
CA THR A 118 2.89 21.38 24.14
C THR A 118 1.40 21.17 23.94
N VAL A 119 0.95 21.35 22.69
CA VAL A 119 -0.37 20.95 22.23
C VAL A 119 -0.19 19.70 21.37
N THR A 120 -0.77 18.59 21.83
CA THR A 120 -0.87 17.35 21.06
C THR A 120 -2.22 17.32 20.37
N ILE A 121 -2.25 17.22 19.05
CA ILE A 121 -3.45 17.11 18.22
C ILE A 121 -3.41 15.73 17.55
N LYS A 122 -4.42 14.90 17.82
CA LYS A 122 -4.55 13.57 17.23
C LYS A 122 -5.85 13.47 16.44
N GLY A 123 -5.76 13.14 15.16
CA GLY A 123 -6.90 12.93 14.27
C GLY A 123 -6.41 12.32 12.96
N SER A 124 -7.27 11.57 12.27
CA SER A 124 -6.94 10.97 10.97
C SER A 124 -5.58 10.25 11.00
N GLY A 125 -5.39 9.33 11.96
CA GLY A 125 -4.16 8.53 12.10
C GLY A 125 -2.88 9.31 12.39
N THR A 126 -2.96 10.63 12.56
CA THR A 126 -1.80 11.51 12.70
C THR A 126 -1.72 12.09 14.11
N THR A 127 -0.52 12.07 14.69
CA THR A 127 -0.20 12.76 15.94
C THR A 127 0.73 13.93 15.65
N ILE A 128 0.25 15.15 15.94
CA ILE A 128 1.02 16.39 15.84
C ILE A 128 1.29 16.89 17.25
N VAL A 129 2.56 17.06 17.61
CA VAL A 129 2.96 17.73 18.85
C VAL A 129 3.56 19.08 18.50
N LEU A 130 2.92 20.14 18.97
CA LEU A 130 3.29 21.53 18.74
C LEU A 130 3.77 22.15 20.06
N THR A 131 5.00 22.64 20.10
CA THR A 131 5.52 23.36 21.28
C THR A 131 5.27 24.86 21.10
N ILE A 132 4.62 25.49 22.09
CA ILE A 132 4.38 26.95 22.08
C ILE A 132 5.71 27.68 21.95
N ASN A 133 5.74 28.71 21.09
CA ASN A 133 6.93 29.51 20.76
C ASN A 133 8.08 28.73 20.08
N SER A 134 7.84 27.52 19.58
CA SER A 134 8.81 26.74 18.80
C SER A 134 8.37 26.63 17.34
N LYS A 135 9.33 26.77 16.41
CA LYS A 135 9.14 26.45 14.98
C LYS A 135 9.41 24.97 14.65
N THR A 136 9.56 24.13 15.68
CA THR A 136 9.72 22.69 15.52
C THR A 136 8.49 21.97 16.05
N ALA A 137 7.81 21.25 15.16
CA ALA A 137 6.75 20.30 15.48
C ALA A 137 7.28 18.86 15.48
N VAL A 138 6.54 17.93 16.09
CA VAL A 138 6.78 16.49 15.94
C VAL A 138 5.53 15.86 15.31
N VAL A 139 5.66 15.30 14.12
CA VAL A 139 4.60 14.60 13.38
C VAL A 139 4.93 13.11 13.35
N ASN A 140 4.07 12.29 13.96
CA ASN A 140 4.26 10.84 14.05
C ASN A 140 5.67 10.43 14.52
N GLY A 141 6.20 11.16 15.51
CA GLY A 141 7.54 10.93 16.07
C GLY A 141 8.70 11.60 15.31
N LYS A 142 8.48 12.16 14.11
CA LYS A 142 9.50 12.85 13.31
C LYS A 142 9.45 14.37 13.52
N LYS A 143 10.62 15.01 13.69
CA LYS A 143 10.70 16.48 13.80
C LYS A 143 10.46 17.14 12.44
N VAL A 144 9.61 18.16 12.42
CA VAL A 144 9.23 18.92 11.21
C VAL A 144 9.31 20.43 11.51
N SER A 145 9.85 21.21 10.59
CA SER A 145 9.88 22.68 10.69
C SER A 145 8.53 23.28 10.28
N ILE A 146 8.03 24.24 11.05
CA ILE A 146 6.78 24.97 10.77
C ILE A 146 7.06 26.47 10.55
N PRO A 147 6.30 27.14 9.66
CA PRO A 147 6.63 28.51 9.24
C PRO A 147 6.49 29.54 10.37
N VAL A 148 5.51 29.32 11.26
CA VAL A 148 5.22 30.19 12.42
C VAL A 148 4.98 29.31 13.65
N ALA A 149 5.47 29.76 14.80
CA ALA A 149 5.30 29.04 16.05
C ALA A 149 3.86 29.16 16.58
N PRO A 150 3.33 28.15 17.29
CA PRO A 150 2.08 28.27 18.04
C PRO A 150 2.21 29.36 19.11
N VAL A 151 1.15 30.15 19.30
CA VAL A 151 1.12 31.26 20.27
C VAL A 151 -0.01 31.07 21.27
N LYS A 152 0.17 31.59 22.48
CA LYS A 152 -0.90 31.68 23.49
C LYS A 152 -1.28 33.12 23.67
N ILE A 153 -2.55 33.44 23.47
CA ILE A 153 -3.09 34.79 23.63
C ILE A 153 -4.36 34.80 24.47
N LYS A 154 -4.73 35.96 25.02
CA LYS A 154 -6.04 36.21 25.65
C LYS A 154 -6.78 37.31 24.91
N TYR A 155 -7.97 37.01 24.40
CA TYR A 155 -8.88 37.98 23.80
C TYR A 155 -9.49 38.81 24.92
N ARG A 156 -9.20 40.12 24.95
CA ARG A 156 -9.54 40.97 26.10
C ARG A 156 -11.03 41.26 26.22
N PHE A 157 -11.74 41.36 25.09
CA PHE A 157 -13.18 41.61 25.09
C PHE A 157 -14.00 40.37 25.45
N ALA A 158 -13.65 39.22 24.88
CA ALA A 158 -14.30 37.95 25.21
C ALA A 158 -13.84 37.36 26.57
N ASP A 159 -12.78 37.91 27.15
CA ASP A 159 -12.09 37.41 28.35
C ASP A 159 -11.60 35.94 28.26
N VAL A 160 -11.38 35.42 27.04
CA VAL A 160 -10.98 34.02 26.80
C VAL A 160 -9.51 33.91 26.39
N ALA A 161 -8.75 33.02 27.04
CA ALA A 161 -7.42 32.62 26.61
C ALA A 161 -7.48 31.45 25.62
N LYS A 162 -6.73 31.55 24.51
CA LYS A 162 -6.63 30.50 23.48
C LYS A 162 -5.18 30.25 23.09
N ILE A 163 -4.90 29.01 22.70
CA ILE A 163 -3.66 28.67 22.01
C ILE A 163 -4.00 28.61 20.52
N LEU A 164 -3.29 29.39 19.73
CA LEU A 164 -3.47 29.44 18.29
C LEU A 164 -2.32 28.69 17.61
N VAL A 165 -2.67 27.85 16.65
CA VAL A 165 -1.75 26.96 15.92
C VAL A 165 -1.77 27.31 14.42
N PRO A 166 -0.67 27.08 13.68
CA PRO A 166 -0.62 27.32 12.24
C PRO A 166 -1.64 26.43 11.51
N SER A 167 -2.76 27.03 11.11
CA SER A 167 -3.96 26.26 10.77
C SER A 167 -3.84 25.44 9.49
N ARG A 168 -3.19 26.00 8.46
CA ARG A 168 -2.90 25.26 7.23
C ARG A 168 -2.08 24.01 7.53
N PHE A 169 -0.97 24.17 8.25
CA PHE A 169 -0.12 23.04 8.65
C PHE A 169 -0.92 21.99 9.41
N VAL A 170 -1.69 22.37 10.43
CA VAL A 170 -2.48 21.40 11.21
C VAL A 170 -3.57 20.73 10.37
N ALA A 171 -4.33 21.50 9.58
CA ALA A 171 -5.41 20.97 8.75
C ALA A 171 -4.88 20.00 7.69
N GLU A 172 -3.87 20.40 6.92
CA GLU A 172 -3.27 19.57 5.87
C GLU A 172 -2.57 18.34 6.46
N THR A 173 -1.90 18.48 7.61
CA THR A 173 -1.27 17.34 8.31
C THR A 173 -2.31 16.36 8.87
N LEU A 174 -3.54 16.82 9.16
CA LEU A 174 -4.67 15.97 9.53
C LEU A 174 -5.47 15.45 8.32
N GLY A 175 -5.03 15.73 7.09
CA GLY A 175 -5.66 15.26 5.86
C GLY A 175 -6.82 16.11 5.33
N TYR A 176 -7.02 17.31 5.85
CA TYR A 176 -8.01 18.24 5.31
C TYR A 176 -7.41 19.10 4.19
N LYS A 177 -8.20 19.41 3.17
CA LYS A 177 -7.85 20.43 2.18
C LYS A 177 -8.00 21.81 2.84
N TYR A 178 -7.01 22.67 2.61
CA TYR A 178 -7.02 24.02 3.13
C TYR A 178 -6.91 25.03 1.99
N THR A 179 -7.95 25.83 1.79
CA THR A 179 -7.91 26.96 0.85
C THR A 179 -7.98 28.28 1.60
N TRP A 180 -7.31 29.29 1.04
CA TRP A 180 -7.27 30.63 1.60
C TRP A 180 -7.94 31.60 0.63
N ASN A 181 -9.02 32.24 1.06
CA ASN A 181 -9.65 33.34 0.33
C ASN A 181 -9.17 34.66 0.90
N SER A 182 -8.27 35.32 0.16
CA SER A 182 -7.65 36.58 0.56
C SER A 182 -8.61 37.78 0.53
N SER A 183 -9.67 37.71 -0.27
CA SER A 183 -10.64 38.79 -0.48
C SER A 183 -11.56 38.98 0.72
N ASN A 184 -11.90 37.90 1.43
CA ASN A 184 -12.77 37.94 2.61
C ASN A 184 -12.12 37.36 3.89
N ASN A 185 -10.80 37.13 3.86
CA ASN A 185 -10.01 36.61 5.00
C ASN A 185 -10.55 35.29 5.57
N THR A 186 -10.97 34.40 4.67
CA THR A 186 -11.60 33.14 5.05
C THR A 186 -10.67 31.97 4.76
N ALA A 187 -10.40 31.17 5.78
CA ALA A 187 -9.82 29.84 5.65
C ALA A 187 -10.97 28.84 5.41
N ALA A 188 -11.00 28.20 4.26
CA ALA A 188 -11.91 27.09 4.01
C ALA A 188 -11.16 25.78 4.22
N ILE A 189 -11.62 25.04 5.23
CA ILE A 189 -11.20 23.68 5.51
C ILE A 189 -12.25 22.77 4.87
N GLU A 190 -11.82 21.96 3.93
CA GLU A 190 -12.68 21.11 3.13
C GLU A 190 -12.26 19.66 3.32
N GLY A 191 -13.26 18.78 3.42
CA GLY A 191 -13.08 17.37 3.63
C GLY A 191 -13.58 16.89 4.99
N ASN A 192 -13.63 15.58 5.11
CA ASN A 192 -13.89 14.87 6.36
C ASN A 192 -13.00 13.62 6.33
N PRO A 193 -11.66 13.75 6.42
CA PRO A 193 -10.79 12.59 6.52
C PRO A 193 -11.26 11.73 7.69
N PHE A 194 -11.70 10.52 7.37
CA PHE A 194 -12.23 9.57 8.33
C PHE A 194 -11.29 8.38 8.45
N MET A 195 -11.30 7.78 9.63
CA MET A 195 -10.58 6.54 9.90
C MET A 195 -11.35 5.42 9.23
N LEU A 196 -10.65 4.66 8.39
CA LEU A 196 -11.15 3.48 7.74
C LEU A 196 -10.54 2.23 8.35
N SER A 197 -11.32 1.17 8.39
CA SER A 197 -10.79 -0.19 8.38
C SER A 197 -11.36 -0.87 7.14
N ILE A 198 -10.49 -1.54 6.39
CA ILE A 198 -10.88 -2.35 5.23
C ILE A 198 -10.85 -3.81 5.69
N ASN A 199 -11.95 -4.53 5.48
CA ASN A 199 -12.12 -5.95 5.79
C ASN A 199 -11.70 -6.31 7.23
N ASP A 200 -12.10 -5.46 8.19
CA ASP A 200 -11.75 -5.55 9.62
C ASP A 200 -10.23 -5.57 9.92
N GLY A 201 -9.43 -5.11 8.95
CA GLY A 201 -8.00 -4.94 9.07
C GLY A 201 -7.60 -3.69 9.88
N LYS A 202 -6.30 -3.39 9.85
CA LYS A 202 -5.72 -2.26 10.60
C LYS A 202 -6.43 -0.95 10.28
N GLU A 203 -6.80 -0.22 11.32
CA GLU A 203 -7.33 1.14 11.19
C GLU A 203 -6.29 2.06 10.53
N PHE A 204 -6.69 2.76 9.46
CA PHE A 204 -5.86 3.73 8.80
C PHE A 204 -6.65 5.00 8.49
N ALA A 205 -5.94 6.10 8.32
CA ALA A 205 -6.54 7.35 7.92
C ALA A 205 -6.69 7.38 6.40
N TYR A 206 -7.92 7.53 5.92
CA TYR A 206 -8.13 7.76 4.50
C TYR A 206 -7.89 9.25 4.21
N THR A 207 -6.71 9.56 3.69
CA THR A 207 -6.27 10.91 3.30
C THR A 207 -6.40 11.17 1.81
N GLU A 208 -6.83 10.15 1.07
CA GLU A 208 -6.97 10.22 -0.36
C GLU A 208 -8.22 10.97 -0.80
N SER A 209 -8.21 11.25 -2.09
CA SER A 209 -9.24 11.91 -2.84
C SER A 209 -10.59 11.15 -2.82
N ILE A 210 -11.66 11.76 -2.29
CA ILE A 210 -13.03 11.19 -2.36
C ILE A 210 -13.71 11.44 -3.72
N ALA A 211 -14.65 10.57 -4.10
CA ALA A 211 -15.41 10.62 -5.33
C ALA A 211 -16.91 10.87 -5.10
N ASP A 212 -17.47 11.77 -5.91
CA ASP A 212 -18.92 11.92 -6.10
C ASP A 212 -19.44 10.88 -7.10
N VAL A 213 -20.75 10.64 -7.13
CA VAL A 213 -21.40 9.76 -8.12
C VAL A 213 -22.59 10.46 -8.74
N SER A 214 -22.78 10.28 -10.04
CA SER A 214 -24.02 10.65 -10.74
C SER A 214 -24.48 9.52 -11.65
N VAL A 215 -25.80 9.32 -11.73
CA VAL A 215 -26.44 8.39 -12.68
C VAL A 215 -27.31 9.21 -13.62
N ASP A 216 -27.10 9.10 -14.93
CA ASP A 216 -27.79 9.86 -15.97
C ASP A 216 -27.80 11.37 -15.72
N GLY A 217 -26.65 11.90 -15.26
CA GLY A 217 -26.46 13.32 -14.94
C GLY A 217 -27.11 13.77 -13.62
N LYS A 218 -27.84 12.91 -12.91
CA LYS A 218 -28.39 13.20 -11.59
C LYS A 218 -27.42 12.76 -10.49
N LYS A 219 -27.06 13.68 -9.59
CA LYS A 219 -26.13 13.41 -8.48
C LYS A 219 -26.75 12.44 -7.46
N ILE A 220 -25.98 11.46 -7.00
CA ILE A 220 -26.37 10.51 -5.94
C ILE A 220 -25.80 10.99 -4.60
N SER A 221 -26.66 11.07 -3.58
CA SER A 221 -26.23 11.35 -2.20
C SER A 221 -25.63 10.09 -1.56
N LEU A 222 -24.35 10.14 -1.19
CA LEU A 222 -23.56 9.03 -0.64
C LEU A 222 -23.47 9.01 0.89
N GLY A 223 -24.02 10.02 1.58
CA GLY A 223 -24.06 10.09 3.04
C GLY A 223 -22.69 9.97 3.72
N ASN A 224 -22.59 9.10 4.74
CA ASN A 224 -21.40 8.97 5.59
C ASN A 224 -20.25 8.14 4.99
N MET A 225 -20.42 7.59 3.77
CA MET A 225 -19.36 6.90 3.06
C MET A 225 -19.34 7.38 1.61
N PRO A 226 -18.45 8.32 1.24
CA PRO A 226 -18.31 8.76 -0.14
C PRO A 226 -17.69 7.65 -1.00
N GLY A 227 -17.60 7.88 -2.32
CA GLY A 227 -16.77 7.03 -3.17
C GLY A 227 -15.31 7.16 -2.74
N LEU A 228 -14.60 6.03 -2.67
CA LEU A 228 -13.19 5.99 -2.27
C LEU A 228 -12.34 5.67 -3.48
N ILE A 229 -11.26 6.39 -3.71
CA ILE A 229 -10.24 6.00 -4.67
C ILE A 229 -9.22 5.12 -3.93
N ILE A 230 -9.15 3.84 -4.27
CA ILE A 230 -8.21 2.86 -3.71
C ILE A 230 -7.54 2.17 -4.90
N ASP A 231 -6.21 2.12 -4.91
CA ASP A 231 -5.41 1.64 -6.05
C ASP A 231 -5.85 2.26 -7.40
N ASN A 232 -6.07 3.57 -7.41
CA ASN A 232 -6.58 4.36 -8.54
C ASN A 232 -7.99 3.98 -9.06
N ILE A 233 -8.69 3.10 -8.36
CA ILE A 233 -10.04 2.66 -8.73
C ILE A 233 -11.05 3.29 -7.80
N THR A 234 -12.12 3.85 -8.38
CA THR A 234 -13.21 4.41 -7.59
C THR A 234 -14.09 3.30 -7.03
N MET A 235 -13.94 3.00 -5.75
CA MET A 235 -14.79 2.12 -4.97
C MET A 235 -16.08 2.84 -4.59
N LEU A 236 -17.22 2.26 -4.96
CA LEU A 236 -18.55 2.82 -4.80
C LEU A 236 -19.39 1.95 -3.86
N ARG A 237 -20.31 2.57 -3.13
CA ARG A 237 -21.27 1.89 -2.26
C ARG A 237 -22.18 0.98 -3.09
N ALA A 238 -22.08 -0.34 -2.90
CA ALA A 238 -22.73 -1.32 -3.76
C ALA A 238 -24.26 -1.16 -3.78
N LYS A 239 -24.90 -1.10 -2.61
CA LYS A 239 -26.36 -0.99 -2.54
C LYS A 239 -26.81 0.42 -2.92
N ARG A 240 -26.18 1.46 -2.36
CA ARG A 240 -26.62 2.84 -2.61
C ARG A 240 -26.49 3.27 -4.06
N VAL A 241 -25.40 2.90 -4.72
CA VAL A 241 -25.14 3.33 -6.10
C VAL A 241 -25.90 2.48 -7.10
N PHE A 242 -25.98 1.16 -6.91
CA PHE A 242 -26.54 0.27 -7.93
C PHE A 242 -27.97 -0.19 -7.66
N ALA A 243 -28.41 -0.28 -6.40
CA ALA A 243 -29.78 -0.72 -6.07
C ALA A 243 -30.74 0.43 -5.77
N ASP A 244 -30.33 1.37 -4.92
CA ASP A 244 -31.23 2.43 -4.44
C ASP A 244 -31.40 3.57 -5.47
N SER A 245 -30.42 3.75 -6.37
CA SER A 245 -30.40 4.80 -7.39
C SER A 245 -31.35 4.51 -8.58
N ALA A 246 -31.25 5.32 -9.65
CA ALA A 246 -31.94 5.06 -10.92
C ALA A 246 -31.52 3.74 -11.61
N VAL A 247 -30.36 3.16 -11.23
CA VAL A 247 -29.91 1.86 -11.74
C VAL A 247 -30.89 0.74 -11.38
N LYS A 248 -31.47 0.77 -10.16
CA LYS A 248 -32.48 -0.20 -9.68
C LYS A 248 -32.08 -1.68 -9.86
N ALA A 249 -30.82 -2.02 -9.62
CA ALA A 249 -30.38 -3.41 -9.53
C ALA A 249 -30.94 -4.07 -8.26
N LYS A 250 -31.27 -5.36 -8.32
CA LYS A 250 -31.48 -6.17 -7.12
C LYS A 250 -30.13 -6.35 -6.42
N TYR A 251 -30.10 -6.18 -5.11
CA TYR A 251 -28.89 -6.32 -4.30
C TYR A 251 -29.11 -7.36 -3.21
N SER A 252 -28.13 -8.22 -3.00
CA SER A 252 -28.00 -9.02 -1.78
C SER A 252 -26.55 -9.09 -1.34
N PHE A 253 -26.34 -9.20 -0.03
CA PHE A 253 -25.03 -9.48 0.53
C PHE A 253 -25.08 -10.67 1.48
N ASN A 254 -24.32 -11.71 1.16
CA ASN A 254 -24.15 -12.87 2.00
C ASN A 254 -22.98 -12.61 2.96
N THR A 255 -23.30 -12.44 4.23
CA THR A 255 -22.34 -12.16 5.31
C THR A 255 -21.39 -13.33 5.63
N LYS A 256 -21.62 -14.54 5.08
CA LYS A 256 -20.84 -15.75 5.38
C LYS A 256 -19.71 -15.97 4.40
N ASP A 257 -20.05 -16.09 3.13
CA ASP A 257 -19.07 -16.20 2.05
C ASP A 257 -18.60 -14.81 1.58
N GLN A 258 -19.11 -13.74 2.23
CA GLN A 258 -18.82 -12.36 1.90
C GLN A 258 -19.14 -12.01 0.44
N THR A 259 -20.20 -12.61 -0.12
CA THR A 259 -20.56 -12.44 -1.53
C THR A 259 -21.66 -11.41 -1.71
N ILE A 260 -21.38 -10.45 -2.56
CA ILE A 260 -22.27 -9.39 -3.04
C ILE A 260 -22.90 -9.91 -4.32
N THR A 261 -24.22 -9.94 -4.42
CA THR A 261 -24.92 -10.20 -5.68
C THR A 261 -25.67 -8.96 -6.12
N LEU A 262 -25.36 -8.46 -7.31
CA LEU A 262 -26.10 -7.41 -7.99
C LEU A 262 -26.76 -8.02 -9.23
N THR A 263 -28.05 -7.77 -9.44
CA THR A 263 -28.77 -8.25 -10.62
C THR A 263 -29.53 -7.12 -11.28
N LYS A 264 -29.24 -6.87 -12.55
CA LYS A 264 -29.96 -5.90 -13.37
C LYS A 264 -30.21 -6.51 -14.74
N ASP A 265 -31.47 -6.50 -15.16
CA ASP A 265 -31.92 -7.11 -16.41
C ASP A 265 -31.45 -8.56 -16.52
N GLU A 266 -30.67 -8.93 -17.54
CA GLU A 266 -30.06 -10.26 -17.69
C GLU A 266 -28.71 -10.43 -16.96
N ASN A 267 -28.15 -9.35 -16.42
CA ASN A 267 -26.84 -9.34 -15.78
C ASN A 267 -26.94 -9.71 -14.28
N VAL A 268 -26.31 -10.81 -13.90
CA VAL A 268 -26.11 -11.29 -12.53
C VAL A 268 -24.63 -11.24 -12.21
N LEU A 269 -24.23 -10.26 -11.39
CA LEU A 269 -22.86 -10.07 -10.93
C LEU A 269 -22.72 -10.52 -9.48
N LYS A 270 -21.87 -11.52 -9.23
CA LYS A 270 -21.48 -11.96 -7.89
C LYS A 270 -20.02 -11.59 -7.61
N MET A 271 -19.73 -10.95 -6.50
CA MET A 271 -18.37 -10.54 -6.12
C MET A 271 -18.10 -10.91 -4.67
N THR A 272 -16.94 -11.48 -4.35
CA THR A 272 -16.60 -11.87 -2.98
C THR A 272 -15.61 -10.90 -2.36
N ILE A 273 -15.86 -10.45 -1.12
CA ILE A 273 -14.96 -9.53 -0.38
C ILE A 273 -13.53 -10.09 -0.36
N GLY A 274 -12.56 -9.24 -0.69
CA GLY A 274 -11.14 -9.60 -0.72
C GLY A 274 -10.71 -10.46 -1.91
N LYS A 275 -11.63 -10.93 -2.75
CA LYS A 275 -11.31 -11.64 -4.00
C LYS A 275 -11.39 -10.69 -5.19
N LYS A 276 -10.33 -10.68 -6.01
CA LYS A 276 -10.33 -9.96 -7.30
C LYS A 276 -11.16 -10.65 -8.37
N THR A 277 -11.66 -11.86 -8.11
CA THR A 277 -12.49 -12.61 -9.04
C THR A 277 -13.97 -12.43 -8.71
N ALA A 278 -14.76 -12.12 -9.72
CA ALA A 278 -16.21 -12.04 -9.68
C ALA A 278 -16.82 -13.05 -10.68
N ILE A 279 -18.11 -13.33 -10.55
CA ILE A 279 -18.88 -14.16 -11.46
C ILE A 279 -19.95 -13.29 -12.10
N LEU A 280 -19.82 -13.01 -13.39
CA LEU A 280 -20.81 -12.30 -14.20
C LEU A 280 -21.52 -13.29 -15.12
N ASN A 281 -22.82 -13.45 -14.96
CA ASN A 281 -23.65 -14.37 -15.77
C ASN A 281 -23.09 -15.80 -15.81
N GLY A 282 -22.60 -16.28 -14.66
CA GLY A 282 -22.00 -17.60 -14.51
C GLY A 282 -20.55 -17.72 -15.00
N LYS A 283 -19.95 -16.65 -15.51
CA LYS A 283 -18.56 -16.63 -15.98
C LYS A 283 -17.66 -15.87 -15.01
N SER A 284 -16.51 -16.47 -14.71
CA SER A 284 -15.45 -15.81 -13.94
C SER A 284 -14.92 -14.60 -14.71
N VAL A 285 -14.88 -13.46 -14.04
CA VAL A 285 -14.39 -12.17 -14.54
C VAL A 285 -13.51 -11.53 -13.49
N GLU A 286 -12.43 -10.91 -13.91
CA GLU A 286 -11.45 -10.34 -12.97
C GLU A 286 -11.70 -8.85 -12.76
N MET A 287 -11.46 -8.39 -11.54
CA MET A 287 -11.52 -7.01 -11.09
C MET A 287 -10.14 -6.55 -10.70
N ASP A 288 -9.77 -5.33 -11.09
CA ASP A 288 -8.47 -4.74 -10.75
C ASP A 288 -8.26 -4.62 -9.23
N ILE A 289 -9.36 -4.43 -8.50
CA ILE A 289 -9.42 -4.42 -7.04
C ILE A 289 -10.60 -5.26 -6.55
N ALA A 290 -10.40 -5.98 -5.46
CA ALA A 290 -11.48 -6.76 -4.84
C ALA A 290 -12.54 -5.84 -4.23
N PRO A 291 -13.82 -6.23 -4.19
CA PRO A 291 -14.77 -5.56 -3.34
C PRO A 291 -14.34 -5.70 -1.88
N MET A 292 -14.77 -4.76 -1.06
CA MET A 292 -14.31 -4.66 0.31
C MET A 292 -15.41 -4.16 1.24
N ILE A 293 -15.36 -4.63 2.48
CA ILE A 293 -16.11 -4.01 3.56
C ILE A 293 -15.25 -2.87 4.07
N VAL A 294 -15.81 -1.66 4.01
CA VAL A 294 -15.15 -0.48 4.53
C VAL A 294 -15.92 0.04 5.72
N THR A 295 -15.27 0.01 6.87
CA THR A 295 -15.81 0.57 8.11
C THR A 295 -15.36 2.02 8.23
N ASN A 296 -16.30 2.95 8.14
CA ASN A 296 -16.06 4.33 8.56
C ASN A 296 -16.12 4.37 10.09
N LEU A 297 -14.95 4.38 10.72
CA LEU A 297 -14.78 4.32 12.17
C LEU A 297 -15.25 5.62 12.86
N ASN A 298 -15.39 6.73 12.11
CA ASN A 298 -15.95 7.97 12.65
C ASN A 298 -17.44 7.84 12.96
N VAL A 299 -18.18 7.04 12.16
CA VAL A 299 -19.61 6.76 12.35
C VAL A 299 -19.89 5.30 12.75
N LYS A 300 -18.83 4.51 12.96
CA LYS A 300 -18.88 3.08 13.33
C LYS A 300 -19.81 2.25 12.44
N SER A 301 -19.84 2.59 11.15
CA SER A 301 -20.72 1.96 10.17
C SER A 301 -19.90 1.33 9.06
N SER A 302 -20.28 0.13 8.65
CA SER A 302 -19.63 -0.63 7.60
C SER A 302 -20.44 -0.59 6.31
N PHE A 303 -19.72 -0.51 5.20
CA PHE A 303 -20.30 -0.37 3.88
C PHE A 303 -19.63 -1.35 2.93
N VAL A 304 -20.44 -2.01 2.10
CA VAL A 304 -19.94 -2.83 1.01
C VAL A 304 -19.53 -1.91 -0.14
N MET A 305 -18.25 -1.88 -0.43
CA MET A 305 -17.67 -1.07 -1.50
C MET A 305 -17.23 -1.97 -2.65
N VAL A 306 -17.66 -1.63 -3.86
CA VAL A 306 -17.38 -2.39 -5.09
C VAL A 306 -16.66 -1.51 -6.11
N PRO A 307 -15.85 -2.07 -7.03
CA PRO A 307 -15.17 -1.28 -8.03
C PRO A 307 -16.19 -0.65 -8.99
N GLY A 308 -16.29 0.67 -9.00
CA GLY A 308 -17.38 1.41 -9.66
C GLY A 308 -17.43 1.22 -11.17
N ASN A 309 -16.28 1.31 -11.83
CA ASN A 309 -16.16 1.08 -13.28
C ASN A 309 -16.63 -0.33 -13.67
N PHE A 310 -16.01 -1.33 -13.04
CA PHE A 310 -16.33 -2.73 -13.30
C PHE A 310 -17.79 -3.04 -13.01
N THR A 311 -18.32 -2.59 -11.87
CA THR A 311 -19.69 -2.88 -11.46
C THR A 311 -20.71 -2.22 -12.39
N ALA A 312 -20.50 -0.97 -12.81
CA ALA A 312 -21.37 -0.28 -13.77
C ALA A 312 -21.37 -1.00 -15.13
N SER A 313 -20.18 -1.29 -15.66
CA SER A 313 -20.01 -1.99 -16.94
C SER A 313 -20.66 -3.38 -16.91
N ALA A 314 -20.45 -4.14 -15.83
CA ALA A 314 -21.02 -5.47 -15.64
C ALA A 314 -22.55 -5.47 -15.53
N LEU A 315 -23.17 -4.35 -15.15
CA LEU A 315 -24.63 -4.18 -15.11
C LEU A 315 -25.20 -3.53 -16.37
N GLY A 316 -24.38 -3.28 -17.41
CA GLY A 316 -24.82 -2.73 -18.69
C GLY A 316 -24.90 -1.20 -18.74
N TYR A 317 -24.05 -0.50 -17.97
CA TYR A 317 -23.98 0.97 -17.97
C TYR A 317 -22.61 1.44 -18.42
N ASP A 318 -22.58 2.57 -19.13
CA ASP A 318 -21.35 3.29 -19.41
C ASP A 318 -20.82 3.93 -18.11
N TYR A 319 -19.50 3.87 -17.95
CA TYR A 319 -18.80 4.50 -16.83
C TYR A 319 -17.76 5.49 -17.32
N PHE A 320 -17.78 6.70 -16.78
CA PHE A 320 -16.78 7.71 -17.03
C PHE A 320 -16.30 8.33 -15.71
N TRP A 321 -14.99 8.32 -15.49
CA TRP A 321 -14.39 9.09 -14.40
C TRP A 321 -14.15 10.53 -14.85
N ASN A 322 -14.98 11.46 -14.36
CA ASN A 322 -14.79 12.87 -14.61
C ASN A 322 -13.71 13.43 -13.66
N GLN A 323 -12.45 13.47 -14.11
CA GLN A 323 -11.32 13.97 -13.31
C GLN A 323 -11.53 15.40 -12.79
N SER A 324 -12.18 16.27 -13.57
CA SER A 324 -12.36 17.69 -13.21
C SER A 324 -13.41 17.89 -12.12
N LYS A 325 -14.50 17.12 -12.17
CA LYS A 325 -15.58 17.14 -11.17
C LYS A 325 -15.37 16.14 -10.03
N ARG A 326 -14.43 15.21 -10.23
CA ARG A 326 -14.13 14.07 -9.35
C ARG A 326 -15.38 13.22 -9.11
N THR A 327 -16.05 12.90 -10.21
CA THR A 327 -17.35 12.23 -10.21
C THR A 327 -17.27 10.97 -11.05
N SER A 328 -17.73 9.85 -10.50
CA SER A 328 -18.10 8.66 -11.26
C SER A 328 -19.42 8.94 -11.97
N GLU A 329 -19.36 9.19 -13.27
CA GLU A 329 -20.52 9.43 -14.13
C GLU A 329 -20.94 8.07 -14.72
N ILE A 330 -22.12 7.58 -14.31
CA ILE A 330 -22.74 6.34 -14.79
C ILE A 330 -23.88 6.75 -15.74
N THR A 331 -23.92 6.22 -16.96
CA THR A 331 -24.94 6.57 -17.95
C THR A 331 -25.57 5.34 -18.59
N THR A 332 -26.86 5.40 -18.82
CA THR A 332 -27.63 4.40 -19.57
C THR A 332 -27.26 4.41 -21.07
N HIS A 333 -27.13 3.24 -21.69
CA HIS A 333 -26.93 3.12 -23.14
C HIS A 333 -28.20 3.57 -23.89
N LYS A 334 -28.08 4.55 -24.77
CA LYS A 334 -29.16 5.01 -25.64
C LYS A 334 -29.14 4.27 -26.98
N GLU A 335 -29.59 3.02 -27.02
CA GLU A 335 -30.13 2.42 -28.24
C GLU A 335 -31.42 1.63 -27.90
N ASP A 336 -32.52 2.05 -28.54
CA ASP A 336 -33.87 1.49 -28.60
C ASP A 336 -34.65 1.17 -27.31
N SER A 337 -35.40 2.16 -26.81
CA SER A 337 -36.86 2.06 -26.85
C SER A 337 -37.52 3.45 -26.78
N SER A 338 -38.45 3.66 -27.71
CA SER A 338 -39.40 4.75 -27.76
C SER A 338 -40.45 4.66 -26.64
N ASP A 339 -40.97 5.83 -26.26
CA ASP A 339 -42.13 6.10 -25.40
C ASP A 339 -42.00 5.77 -23.90
N GLU A 340 -41.83 6.80 -23.07
CA GLU A 340 -42.99 7.47 -22.48
C GLU A 340 -42.62 8.79 -21.77
N THR A 341 -43.58 9.70 -21.84
CA THR A 341 -43.63 11.03 -21.27
C THR A 341 -43.74 11.02 -19.74
N GLY A 342 -42.87 11.78 -19.08
CA GLY A 342 -43.16 12.61 -17.90
C GLY A 342 -43.70 11.95 -16.62
N LYS A 343 -42.86 11.91 -15.59
CA LYS A 343 -43.16 12.54 -14.29
C LYS A 343 -41.90 12.73 -13.45
N ASP A 344 -41.80 13.94 -12.91
CA ASP A 344 -40.89 14.30 -11.84
C ASP A 344 -41.36 13.56 -10.59
N ASP A 345 -40.62 12.54 -10.16
CA ASP A 345 -40.89 11.83 -8.92
C ASP A 345 -39.61 11.77 -8.06
N SER A 346 -39.83 12.24 -6.83
CA SER A 346 -38.94 12.35 -5.69
C SER A 346 -38.06 11.13 -5.44
N GLU A 347 -36.88 11.37 -4.85
CA GLU A 347 -36.00 10.39 -4.21
C GLU A 347 -36.79 9.38 -3.35
N THR A 348 -37.15 8.22 -3.92
CA THR A 348 -37.69 7.12 -3.15
C THR A 348 -36.55 6.28 -2.56
N GLY A 349 -36.39 6.37 -1.24
CA GLY A 349 -36.43 5.18 -0.38
C GLY A 349 -35.10 4.57 0.07
N GLY A 350 -34.23 5.33 0.73
CA GLY A 350 -33.16 4.76 1.57
C GLY A 350 -32.45 5.84 2.37
N ASP A 351 -32.31 5.65 3.68
CA ASP A 351 -31.56 6.58 4.54
C ASP A 351 -30.10 6.66 4.02
N PRO A 352 -29.62 7.82 3.53
CA PRO A 352 -28.27 7.95 2.99
C PRO A 352 -27.19 7.66 4.04
N THR A 353 -27.53 7.73 5.33
CA THR A 353 -26.62 7.52 6.45
C THR A 353 -26.59 6.09 6.98
N ALA A 354 -27.51 5.22 6.56
CA ALA A 354 -27.60 3.86 7.06
C ALA A 354 -26.44 2.96 6.54
N PRO A 355 -25.92 2.05 7.39
CA PRO A 355 -25.02 0.97 6.97
C PRO A 355 -25.66 0.10 5.87
N GLU A 356 -24.85 -0.55 5.03
CA GLU A 356 -25.34 -1.43 3.96
C GLU A 356 -25.07 -2.90 4.27
N LEU A 357 -26.06 -3.65 4.79
CA LEU A 357 -26.12 -5.13 4.75
C LEU A 357 -27.60 -5.61 4.82
N GLY A 358 -27.98 -6.64 4.04
CA GLY A 358 -29.30 -7.34 3.92
C GLY A 358 -29.29 -8.33 2.73
N ASP A 359 -30.10 -9.40 2.56
CA ASP A 359 -31.25 -9.99 3.29
C ASP A 359 -30.88 -11.31 4.02
N ASP A 360 -31.50 -11.61 5.17
CA ASP A 360 -31.48 -12.94 5.84
C ASP A 360 -32.70 -13.80 5.39
N SER A 361 -32.70 -15.13 5.27
CA SER A 361 -31.99 -16.17 6.00
C SER A 361 -31.78 -17.42 5.12
N VAL A 362 -30.56 -17.97 5.02
CA VAL A 362 -30.31 -19.42 4.79
C VAL A 362 -28.98 -19.84 5.45
N ILE A 363 -29.06 -20.74 6.45
CA ILE A 363 -28.06 -21.60 7.14
C ILE A 363 -26.68 -21.00 7.49
N ASN A 364 -26.45 -20.80 8.79
CA ASN A 364 -25.26 -20.24 9.43
C ASN A 364 -23.91 -20.91 9.02
N GLU A 365 -23.01 -20.22 8.30
CA GLU A 365 -21.63 -20.69 8.05
C GLU A 365 -20.54 -19.80 8.65
N ASN A 366 -20.87 -18.63 9.22
CA ASN A 366 -19.94 -17.96 10.12
C ASN A 366 -19.97 -18.72 11.42
N GLY A 367 -18.93 -19.50 11.63
CA GLY A 367 -18.82 -20.29 12.82
C GLY A 367 -18.76 -19.43 14.06
N THR A 368 -19.23 -19.99 15.16
CA THR A 368 -18.99 -19.44 16.49
C THR A 368 -17.51 -19.63 16.82
N VAL A 369 -16.79 -18.53 17.08
CA VAL A 369 -15.47 -18.62 17.73
C VAL A 369 -15.71 -19.16 19.12
N LEU A 370 -15.18 -20.36 19.40
CA LEU A 370 -15.31 -21.03 20.67
C LEU A 370 -14.22 -20.56 21.63
N ARG A 371 -13.00 -20.41 21.11
CA ARG A 371 -11.83 -19.94 21.85
C ARG A 371 -10.89 -19.16 20.92
N GLN A 372 -10.28 -18.11 21.46
CA GLN A 372 -9.21 -17.38 20.78
C GLN A 372 -8.14 -16.98 21.79
N TRP A 373 -6.89 -17.14 21.38
CA TRP A 373 -5.72 -16.67 22.09
C TRP A 373 -4.98 -15.67 21.23
N LEU A 374 -4.57 -14.56 21.85
CA LEU A 374 -3.84 -13.48 21.22
C LEU A 374 -2.50 -13.33 21.91
N SER A 375 -1.46 -13.12 21.13
CA SER A 375 -0.14 -12.76 21.64
C SER A 375 -0.15 -11.39 22.27
N ASN A 376 0.72 -11.18 23.26
CA ASN A 376 0.99 -9.84 23.75
C ASN A 376 1.95 -9.14 22.77
N GLU A 377 1.43 -8.18 22.00
CA GLU A 377 2.22 -7.42 21.03
C GLU A 377 3.45 -6.73 21.64
N SER A 378 3.43 -6.40 22.94
CA SER A 378 4.57 -5.79 23.62
C SER A 378 5.74 -6.74 23.82
N LEU A 379 5.51 -8.06 23.70
CA LEU A 379 6.53 -9.10 23.79
C LEU A 379 6.98 -9.57 22.40
N LEU A 380 6.36 -9.08 21.32
CA LEU A 380 6.77 -9.37 19.95
C LEU A 380 7.73 -8.29 19.45
N GLY A 381 8.98 -8.70 19.21
CA GLY A 381 10.00 -7.83 18.65
C GLY A 381 9.65 -7.45 17.22
N LYS A 382 9.99 -6.22 16.84
CA LYS A 382 9.75 -5.68 15.49
C LYS A 382 11.09 -5.48 14.80
N GLY A 383 11.33 -6.24 13.73
CA GLY A 383 12.46 -6.00 12.84
C GLY A 383 12.29 -4.69 12.08
N SER A 384 13.36 -3.91 11.99
CA SER A 384 13.41 -2.66 11.24
C SER A 384 14.02 -2.80 9.83
N ASN A 385 14.52 -4.00 9.48
CA ASN A 385 15.28 -4.30 8.26
C ASN A 385 16.48 -3.36 8.04
N VAL A 386 17.13 -2.97 9.13
CA VAL A 386 18.35 -2.17 9.08
C VAL A 386 19.51 -3.10 8.76
N HIS A 387 19.90 -3.13 7.49
CA HIS A 387 20.98 -3.99 6.99
C HIS A 387 22.31 -3.25 6.81
N GLU A 388 22.26 -1.92 6.86
CA GLU A 388 23.39 -1.03 6.65
C GLU A 388 23.44 0.00 7.77
N ILE A 389 24.63 0.20 8.32
CA ILE A 389 24.88 1.16 9.39
C ILE A 389 26.12 1.99 9.05
N ALA A 390 25.92 3.30 8.95
CA ALA A 390 26.97 4.23 8.55
C ALA A 390 28.07 4.38 9.63
N GLY A 391 29.32 4.25 9.18
CA GLY A 391 30.53 4.38 9.98
C GLY A 391 31.29 5.67 9.78
N LYS A 392 32.05 6.09 10.80
CA LYS A 392 33.17 7.06 10.67
C LYS A 392 34.50 6.47 11.19
N GLY A 393 34.61 5.14 11.24
CA GLY A 393 35.85 4.48 11.65
C GLY A 393 36.88 4.60 10.54
N ASN A 394 38.02 5.22 10.84
CA ASN A 394 39.17 5.22 9.94
C ASN A 394 40.02 3.98 10.22
N ALA A 395 40.40 3.25 9.17
CA ALA A 395 41.47 2.27 9.29
C ALA A 395 42.76 3.01 9.71
N THR A 396 43.27 2.70 10.88
CA THR A 396 44.64 3.07 11.29
C THR A 396 45.59 1.94 10.91
N ASP A 397 46.90 2.17 10.95
CA ASP A 397 47.93 1.16 10.64
C ASP A 397 47.84 -0.09 11.54
N ASP A 398 47.17 0.02 12.69
CA ASP A 398 46.79 -1.11 13.54
C ASP A 398 45.39 -1.63 13.16
N ALA A 399 45.30 -2.86 12.66
CA ALA A 399 44.01 -3.49 12.34
C ALA A 399 43.31 -3.97 13.62
N GLY A 400 42.12 -3.44 13.91
CA GLY A 400 41.26 -3.92 15.02
C GLY A 400 40.83 -5.38 14.80
N THR A 401 40.63 -6.13 15.88
CA THR A 401 40.19 -7.54 15.82
C THR A 401 38.75 -7.70 16.28
N ILE A 402 37.92 -8.40 15.51
CA ILE A 402 36.59 -8.85 15.94
C ILE A 402 36.71 -10.18 16.68
N SER A 403 36.08 -10.26 17.86
CA SER A 403 35.87 -11.51 18.59
C SER A 403 34.39 -11.88 18.57
N VAL A 404 34.10 -13.17 18.64
CA VAL A 404 32.72 -13.67 18.62
C VAL A 404 32.27 -13.97 20.06
N ASN A 405 31.28 -13.24 20.58
CA ASN A 405 30.67 -13.54 21.89
C ASN A 405 29.26 -14.13 21.66
N LEU A 406 29.14 -15.45 21.78
CA LEU A 406 27.95 -16.22 21.41
C LEU A 406 27.02 -16.46 22.60
N SER A 407 26.63 -15.37 23.27
CA SER A 407 25.57 -15.41 24.30
C SER A 407 24.32 -14.71 23.78
N ASN A 408 23.14 -15.32 23.97
CA ASN A 408 21.86 -14.66 23.71
C ASN A 408 21.61 -13.66 24.85
N ILE A 409 21.81 -12.38 24.58
CA ILE A 409 21.84 -11.34 25.62
C ILE A 409 20.49 -10.64 25.84
N ASN A 410 19.46 -10.91 25.03
CA ASN A 410 18.18 -10.22 25.15
C ASN A 410 16.96 -11.10 24.80
N GLN A 411 16.42 -11.78 25.82
CA GLN A 411 15.19 -12.60 25.71
C GLN A 411 13.92 -11.87 26.18
N GLN A 412 13.94 -10.53 26.29
CA GLN A 412 12.73 -9.80 26.72
C GLN A 412 11.58 -9.90 25.69
N MET A 413 11.90 -10.23 24.43
CA MET A 413 10.93 -10.43 23.36
C MET A 413 10.89 -11.91 22.96
N LEU A 414 9.68 -12.45 22.70
CA LEU A 414 9.41 -13.87 22.44
C LEU A 414 10.07 -14.39 21.16
N ASN A 415 10.26 -13.52 20.17
CA ASN A 415 10.67 -13.91 18.82
C ASN A 415 12.01 -13.28 18.39
N VAL A 416 12.82 -12.77 19.32
CA VAL A 416 14.10 -12.13 19.01
C VAL A 416 15.26 -12.85 19.65
N GLU A 417 16.34 -13.02 18.90
CA GLU A 417 17.65 -13.45 19.38
C GLU A 417 18.69 -12.38 19.05
N THR A 418 19.42 -11.90 20.05
CA THR A 418 20.46 -10.88 19.85
C THR A 418 21.85 -11.49 20.06
N TYR A 419 22.72 -11.31 19.06
CA TYR A 419 24.12 -11.76 19.08
C TYR A 419 25.07 -10.56 19.06
N GLN A 420 26.15 -10.63 19.84
CA GLN A 420 27.10 -9.55 20.01
C GLN A 420 28.49 -9.92 19.48
N PHE A 421 29.06 -9.03 18.68
CA PHE A 421 30.41 -9.14 18.12
C PHE A 421 31.26 -7.99 18.65
N PRO A 422 31.98 -8.16 19.76
CA PRO A 422 32.91 -7.15 20.28
C PRO A 422 34.13 -6.98 19.36
N ALA A 423 34.63 -5.76 19.25
CA ALA A 423 35.86 -5.43 18.55
C ALA A 423 36.86 -4.74 19.49
N THR A 424 38.15 -4.79 19.15
CA THR A 424 39.20 -4.04 19.87
C THR A 424 39.28 -2.55 19.47
N MET A 425 38.50 -2.16 18.46
CA MET A 425 38.37 -0.78 17.97
C MET A 425 36.92 -0.48 17.55
N PRO A 426 36.52 0.79 17.47
CA PRO A 426 35.17 1.17 17.03
C PRO A 426 34.85 0.71 15.59
N TYR A 427 33.67 0.13 15.38
CA TYR A 427 33.18 -0.28 14.06
C TYR A 427 33.02 0.91 13.09
N GLY A 428 33.48 0.70 11.85
CA GLY A 428 33.27 1.54 10.69
C GLY A 428 31.90 1.32 10.03
N GLU A 429 31.84 1.43 8.71
CA GLU A 429 30.61 1.16 7.95
C GLU A 429 30.42 -0.35 7.89
N VAL A 430 29.20 -0.83 8.14
CA VAL A 430 28.89 -2.26 8.08
C VAL A 430 27.75 -2.46 7.10
N THR A 431 27.95 -3.41 6.18
CA THR A 431 26.95 -3.80 5.19
C THR A 431 26.57 -5.25 5.42
N SER A 432 25.33 -5.60 5.05
CA SER A 432 24.88 -6.99 5.13
C SER A 432 24.00 -7.39 3.96
N SER A 433 23.98 -8.69 3.69
CA SER A 433 23.07 -9.33 2.74
C SER A 433 22.56 -10.64 3.31
N PHE A 434 21.33 -11.02 2.97
CA PHE A 434 20.78 -12.33 3.29
C PHE A 434 20.46 -13.10 2.02
N LYS A 435 21.10 -14.25 1.85
CA LYS A 435 20.91 -15.13 0.70
C LYS A 435 21.14 -16.57 1.12
N ASN A 436 20.29 -17.49 0.66
CA ASN A 436 20.43 -18.94 0.86
C ASN A 436 20.63 -19.30 2.34
N LYS A 437 19.78 -18.75 3.23
CA LYS A 437 19.87 -18.93 4.69
C LYS A 437 21.19 -18.47 5.33
N VAL A 438 21.98 -17.64 4.66
CA VAL A 438 23.21 -17.07 5.21
C VAL A 438 23.11 -15.56 5.22
N ILE A 439 23.25 -14.97 6.41
CA ILE A 439 23.44 -13.52 6.58
C ILE A 439 24.95 -13.27 6.51
N THR A 440 25.39 -12.55 5.49
CA THR A 440 26.79 -12.13 5.34
C THR A 440 26.92 -10.68 5.78
N ILE A 441 27.72 -10.43 6.82
CA ILE A 441 28.09 -9.10 7.29
C ILE A 441 29.52 -8.80 6.84
N ARG A 442 29.74 -7.64 6.23
CA ARG A 442 31.08 -7.17 5.85
C ARG A 442 31.47 -5.96 6.68
N VAL A 443 32.66 -6.03 7.25
CA VAL A 443 33.24 -5.02 8.13
C VAL A 443 34.62 -4.58 7.60
N PRO A 444 34.67 -3.52 6.77
CA PRO A 444 35.91 -2.97 6.25
C PRO A 444 36.84 -2.43 7.34
N GLY A 445 38.14 -2.61 7.15
CA GLY A 445 39.18 -2.09 8.05
C GLY A 445 39.35 -2.87 9.35
N MET A 446 38.74 -4.06 9.47
CA MET A 446 38.86 -4.95 10.62
C MET A 446 39.47 -6.29 10.22
N ASN A 447 40.20 -6.90 11.15
CA ASN A 447 40.71 -8.27 11.05
C ASN A 447 39.87 -9.21 11.95
N CYS A 448 39.95 -10.50 11.72
CA CYS A 448 39.34 -11.52 12.56
C CYS A 448 40.11 -12.84 12.45
N VAL A 449 40.05 -13.66 13.49
CA VAL A 449 40.48 -15.05 13.40
C VAL A 449 39.47 -15.81 12.56
N THR A 450 39.94 -16.60 11.59
CA THR A 450 39.06 -17.49 10.83
C THR A 450 38.62 -18.64 11.74
N GLN A 451 37.33 -18.70 12.06
CA GLN A 451 36.77 -19.75 12.91
C GLN A 451 35.30 -19.97 12.56
N THR A 452 34.80 -21.19 12.79
CA THR A 452 33.38 -21.53 12.73
C THR A 452 32.93 -22.01 14.09
N ASN A 453 31.86 -21.41 14.60
CA ASN A 453 31.25 -21.79 15.86
C ASN A 453 29.85 -22.36 15.59
N TYR A 454 29.62 -23.62 15.99
CA TYR A 454 28.35 -24.31 15.79
C TYR A 454 27.43 -24.15 16.99
N PHE A 455 26.13 -24.05 16.74
CA PHE A 455 25.09 -24.01 17.77
C PHE A 455 24.41 -25.36 17.87
N ASN A 456 24.31 -25.90 19.08
CA ASN A 456 23.59 -27.15 19.33
C ASN A 456 22.07 -26.94 19.17
N GLU A 457 21.37 -27.96 18.63
CA GLU A 457 19.91 -27.98 18.42
C GLU A 457 19.13 -27.77 19.73
N THR A 458 19.76 -28.05 20.88
CA THR A 458 19.16 -27.93 22.22
C THR A 458 19.01 -26.50 22.75
N THR A 459 19.48 -25.46 22.03
CA THR A 459 19.49 -24.08 22.53
C THR A 459 18.37 -23.15 22.01
N ASN A 460 17.38 -23.67 21.26
CA ASN A 460 16.28 -22.87 20.65
C ASN A 460 16.76 -21.69 19.80
N SER A 461 17.97 -21.81 19.24
CA SER A 461 18.58 -20.78 18.41
C SER A 461 18.13 -20.92 16.96
N VAL A 462 17.87 -19.81 16.27
CA VAL A 462 17.68 -19.83 14.81
C VAL A 462 18.99 -19.90 14.03
N ILE A 463 20.14 -19.74 14.69
CA ILE A 463 21.47 -19.85 14.08
C ILE A 463 21.95 -21.28 14.10
N GLU A 464 22.37 -21.80 12.95
CA GLU A 464 23.06 -23.08 12.84
C GLU A 464 24.55 -22.97 13.21
N HIS A 465 25.26 -22.04 12.57
CA HIS A 465 26.66 -21.74 12.87
C HIS A 465 27.01 -20.31 12.46
N VAL A 466 28.07 -19.78 13.06
CA VAL A 466 28.66 -18.49 12.72
C VAL A 466 30.10 -18.70 12.30
N THR A 467 30.45 -18.24 11.10
CA THR A 467 31.80 -18.26 10.56
C THR A 467 32.34 -16.85 10.45
N THR A 468 33.53 -16.62 10.99
CA THR A 468 34.32 -15.41 10.72
C THR A 468 35.45 -15.73 9.76
N LYS A 469 35.72 -14.84 8.80
CA LYS A 469 36.85 -14.96 7.88
C LYS A 469 37.39 -13.59 7.49
N TYR A 470 38.71 -13.50 7.35
CA TYR A 470 39.35 -12.31 6.85
C TYR A 470 39.42 -12.33 5.33
N ASP A 471 38.85 -11.31 4.68
CA ASP A 471 38.92 -11.06 3.25
C ASP A 471 40.08 -10.09 2.98
N SER A 472 41.24 -10.64 2.66
CA SER A 472 42.46 -9.87 2.38
C SER A 472 42.39 -9.01 1.12
N THR A 473 41.45 -9.30 0.20
CA THR A 473 41.28 -8.54 -1.04
C THR A 473 40.59 -7.20 -0.77
N ASN A 474 39.59 -7.23 0.12
CA ASN A 474 38.80 -6.06 0.49
C ASN A 474 39.20 -5.49 1.87
N THR A 475 40.27 -6.00 2.46
CA THR A 475 40.78 -5.59 3.78
C THR A 475 39.67 -5.56 4.84
N SER A 476 38.84 -6.60 4.85
CA SER A 476 37.59 -6.64 5.60
C SER A 476 37.47 -7.93 6.40
N ALA A 477 36.91 -7.85 7.61
CA ALA A 477 36.38 -9.01 8.30
C ALA A 477 34.99 -9.33 7.75
N VAL A 478 34.69 -10.61 7.59
CA VAL A 478 33.39 -11.12 7.13
C VAL A 478 32.83 -12.03 8.21
N ILE A 479 31.57 -11.80 8.59
CA ILE A 479 30.81 -12.64 9.51
C ILE A 479 29.68 -13.28 8.69
N GLU A 480 29.66 -14.60 8.62
CA GLU A 480 28.61 -15.39 7.98
C GLU A 480 27.80 -16.08 9.06
N ILE A 481 26.50 -15.80 9.10
CA ILE A 481 25.56 -16.38 10.06
C ILE A 481 24.62 -17.27 9.28
N ALA A 482 24.82 -18.58 9.36
CA ALA A 482 23.92 -19.57 8.80
C ALA A 482 22.72 -19.73 9.73
N VAL A 483 21.51 -19.63 9.18
CA VAL A 483 20.25 -19.75 9.92
C VAL A 483 19.44 -20.96 9.46
N ARG A 484 18.58 -21.45 10.34
CA ARG A 484 17.83 -22.70 10.10
C ARG A 484 16.56 -22.50 9.26
N SER A 485 16.05 -21.27 9.16
CA SER A 485 14.83 -20.91 8.41
C SER A 485 15.04 -19.71 7.49
N GLU A 486 14.36 -19.69 6.35
CA GLU A 486 14.30 -18.53 5.43
C GLU A 486 13.28 -17.48 5.89
N ASN A 487 12.34 -17.89 6.74
CA ASN A 487 11.26 -17.05 7.27
C ASN A 487 11.70 -16.21 8.49
N ILE A 488 12.90 -15.64 8.42
CA ILE A 488 13.44 -14.74 9.44
C ILE A 488 13.60 -13.32 8.89
N THR A 489 13.80 -12.37 9.80
CA THR A 489 14.27 -11.02 9.47
C THR A 489 15.37 -10.66 10.43
N TYR A 490 16.18 -9.66 10.12
CA TYR A 490 17.24 -9.24 11.01
C TYR A 490 17.50 -7.74 10.97
N ASP A 491 18.13 -7.25 12.03
CA ASP A 491 18.69 -5.91 12.10
C ASP A 491 20.14 -5.97 12.56
N VAL A 492 20.93 -5.02 12.03
CA VAL A 492 22.31 -4.77 12.42
C VAL A 492 22.36 -3.43 13.16
N SER A 493 23.02 -3.40 14.32
CA SER A 493 23.18 -2.16 15.09
C SER A 493 24.52 -2.11 15.83
N LEU A 494 24.93 -0.93 16.29
CA LEU A 494 26.14 -0.73 17.09
C LEU A 494 25.80 -0.24 18.49
N SER A 495 26.62 -0.62 19.47
CA SER A 495 26.65 0.06 20.77
C SER A 495 26.99 1.55 20.60
N ALA A 496 26.66 2.36 21.61
CA ALA A 496 26.89 3.81 21.57
C ALA A 496 28.38 4.17 21.38
N ASP A 497 29.29 3.38 21.97
CA ASP A 497 30.74 3.48 21.81
C ASP A 497 31.26 2.82 20.51
N ARG A 498 30.36 2.16 19.76
CA ARG A 498 30.65 1.39 18.55
C ARG A 498 31.65 0.27 18.74
N MET A 499 31.88 -0.19 19.97
CA MET A 499 32.79 -1.31 20.25
C MET A 499 32.11 -2.67 20.08
N ASN A 500 30.78 -2.68 19.95
CA ASN A 500 29.97 -3.88 19.83
C ASN A 500 29.03 -3.77 18.64
N LEU A 501 29.05 -4.78 17.78
CA LEU A 501 28.07 -4.98 16.72
C LEU A 501 27.01 -5.97 17.21
N TYR A 502 25.75 -5.59 17.16
CA TYR A 502 24.62 -6.42 17.51
C TYR A 502 23.87 -6.86 16.25
N ILE A 503 23.60 -8.16 16.18
CA ILE A 503 22.71 -8.76 15.17
C ILE A 503 21.47 -9.26 15.89
N ASN A 504 20.33 -8.62 15.62
CA ASN A 504 19.03 -9.04 16.13
C ASN A 504 18.36 -9.91 15.06
N LEU A 505 18.14 -11.19 15.34
CA LEU A 505 17.40 -12.10 14.48
C LEU A 505 15.97 -12.21 15.00
N TYR A 506 15.00 -11.99 14.13
CA TYR A 506 13.58 -12.07 14.42
C TYR A 506 13.02 -13.32 13.77
N LYS A 507 12.73 -14.33 14.58
CA LYS A 507 12.03 -15.53 14.14
C LYS A 507 10.54 -15.28 13.96
N ASN A 508 9.87 -16.12 13.18
CA ASN A 508 8.41 -16.05 13.06
C ASN A 508 7.77 -16.35 14.43
N SER A 509 6.53 -15.93 14.64
CA SER A 509 5.81 -16.19 15.89
C SER A 509 4.31 -16.29 15.66
N ILE A 510 3.65 -17.20 16.38
CA ILE A 510 2.18 -17.31 16.40
C ILE A 510 1.62 -16.11 17.17
N THR A 511 0.96 -15.21 16.45
CA THR A 511 0.28 -14.02 17.00
C THR A 511 -1.13 -14.29 17.47
N SER A 512 -1.81 -15.27 16.89
CA SER A 512 -3.08 -15.77 17.40
C SER A 512 -3.33 -17.23 17.07
N ALA A 513 -4.12 -17.88 17.91
CA ALA A 513 -4.70 -19.20 17.68
C ALA A 513 -6.20 -19.12 17.95
N THR A 514 -7.02 -19.61 17.03
CA THR A 514 -8.49 -19.53 17.11
C THR A 514 -9.08 -20.90 16.86
N VAL A 515 -9.99 -21.36 17.71
CA VAL A 515 -10.83 -22.53 17.49
C VAL A 515 -12.28 -22.09 17.37
N GLY A 516 -12.95 -22.47 16.29
CA GLY A 516 -14.37 -22.16 16.09
C GLY A 516 -15.14 -23.31 15.45
N THR A 517 -16.45 -23.12 15.29
CA THR A 517 -17.36 -24.13 14.73
C THR A 517 -18.45 -23.51 13.87
N ASN A 518 -18.65 -23.99 12.66
CA ASN A 518 -19.67 -23.53 11.71
C ASN A 518 -20.58 -24.68 11.25
N ALA A 519 -21.49 -24.45 10.28
CA ALA A 519 -22.35 -25.52 9.78
C ALA A 519 -21.56 -26.70 9.17
N LYS A 520 -20.44 -26.44 8.49
CA LYS A 520 -19.59 -27.45 7.82
C LYS A 520 -18.75 -28.29 8.80
N GLY A 521 -18.35 -27.71 9.92
CA GLY A 521 -17.55 -28.40 10.92
C GLY A 521 -16.83 -27.44 11.87
N ASP A 522 -15.77 -27.91 12.50
CA ASP A 522 -14.90 -27.06 13.31
C ASP A 522 -13.79 -26.46 12.45
N TYR A 523 -13.13 -25.42 12.95
CA TYR A 523 -11.93 -24.89 12.35
C TYR A 523 -10.93 -24.45 13.41
N ILE A 524 -9.65 -24.53 13.07
CA ILE A 524 -8.54 -24.08 13.90
C ILE A 524 -7.62 -23.22 13.04
N THR A 525 -7.49 -21.94 13.36
CA THR A 525 -6.64 -20.99 12.63
C THR A 525 -5.46 -20.57 13.50
N LEU A 526 -4.25 -20.80 13.02
CA LEU A 526 -3.01 -20.23 13.54
C LEU A 526 -2.61 -19.03 12.67
N THR A 527 -2.19 -17.94 13.30
CA THR A 527 -1.76 -16.73 12.59
C THR A 527 -0.34 -16.39 12.99
N GLY A 528 0.58 -16.36 12.03
CA GLY A 528 1.96 -15.93 12.25
C GLY A 528 2.15 -14.41 12.09
N ILE A 529 3.31 -13.88 12.50
CA ILE A 529 3.77 -12.56 12.04
C ILE A 529 4.07 -12.61 10.53
N ARG A 530 4.43 -13.79 10.02
CA ARG A 530 4.73 -14.15 8.63
C ARG A 530 4.06 -15.49 8.31
N PRO A 531 4.02 -15.93 7.03
CA PRO A 531 3.57 -17.28 6.67
C PRO A 531 4.18 -18.37 7.57
N LEU A 532 3.34 -19.31 8.01
CA LEU A 532 3.73 -20.38 8.93
C LEU A 532 4.15 -21.62 8.14
N GLU A 533 5.33 -22.15 8.42
CA GLU A 533 5.72 -23.50 7.99
C GLU A 533 5.16 -24.49 9.01
N VAL A 534 4.30 -25.42 8.58
CA VAL A 534 3.63 -26.38 9.48
C VAL A 534 3.76 -27.79 8.94
N MET A 535 4.27 -28.70 9.76
CA MET A 535 4.31 -30.14 9.48
C MET A 535 3.26 -30.85 10.34
N ILE A 536 2.33 -31.57 9.73
CA ILE A 536 1.24 -32.25 10.45
C ILE A 536 1.50 -33.75 10.51
N THR A 537 1.40 -34.31 11.72
CA THR A 537 1.31 -35.75 11.96
C THR A 537 -0.06 -36.08 12.54
N ASN A 538 -0.75 -37.09 12.01
CA ASN A 538 -2.02 -37.59 12.54
C ASN A 538 -1.86 -39.01 13.06
N GLN A 539 -2.05 -39.22 14.37
CA GLN A 539 -2.06 -40.55 14.98
C GLN A 539 -3.39 -40.80 15.68
N GLY A 540 -4.28 -41.55 15.03
CA GLY A 540 -5.54 -41.98 15.63
C GLY A 540 -6.48 -40.85 16.05
N GLY A 541 -6.49 -39.73 15.31
CA GLY A 541 -7.31 -38.56 15.64
C GLY A 541 -6.60 -37.51 16.50
N TYR A 542 -5.34 -37.74 16.86
CA TYR A 542 -4.49 -36.73 17.48
C TYR A 542 -3.62 -36.09 16.40
N LEU A 543 -3.88 -34.82 16.09
CA LEU A 543 -3.05 -34.03 15.19
C LEU A 543 -1.94 -33.35 15.99
N THR A 544 -0.72 -33.48 15.51
CA THR A 544 0.44 -32.73 15.99
C THR A 544 0.93 -31.84 14.85
N LEU A 545 0.84 -30.54 15.03
CA LEU A 545 1.36 -29.53 14.10
C LEU A 545 2.69 -29.06 14.66
N ASP A 546 3.77 -29.40 13.97
CA ASP A 546 5.12 -28.94 14.25
C ASP A 546 5.39 -27.66 13.43
N LEU A 547 5.60 -26.55 14.12
CA LEU A 547 5.97 -25.26 13.53
C LEU A 547 7.46 -24.98 13.81
N PRO A 548 8.38 -25.46 12.95
CA PRO A 548 9.82 -25.30 13.15
C PRO A 548 10.20 -23.82 13.19
N TYR A 549 11.13 -23.50 14.10
CA TYR A 549 11.72 -22.16 14.31
C TYR A 549 10.70 -21.03 14.47
N THR A 550 9.47 -21.36 14.88
CA THR A 550 8.39 -20.41 15.13
C THR A 550 8.16 -20.29 16.63
N ALA A 551 8.17 -19.06 17.16
CA ALA A 551 7.94 -18.80 18.57
C ALA A 551 6.45 -18.88 18.94
N ASN A 552 6.14 -19.50 20.08
CA ASN A 552 4.78 -19.61 20.60
C ASN A 552 4.33 -18.26 21.22
N GLY A 553 3.88 -17.33 20.39
CA GLY A 553 3.52 -15.97 20.83
C GLY A 553 2.22 -15.91 21.64
N VAL A 554 1.36 -16.93 21.52
CA VAL A 554 0.13 -17.08 22.32
C VAL A 554 0.38 -17.77 23.67
N GLY A 555 1.61 -18.17 23.97
CA GLY A 555 1.98 -18.90 25.17
C GLY A 555 1.49 -20.34 25.19
N ASP A 556 1.90 -21.10 26.20
CA ASP A 556 1.44 -22.48 26.38
C ASP A 556 -0.04 -22.48 26.79
N GLN A 557 -0.89 -23.10 25.98
CA GLN A 557 -2.33 -23.12 26.18
C GLN A 557 -2.80 -24.54 26.34
N TYR A 558 -3.61 -24.84 27.36
CA TYR A 558 -4.31 -26.11 27.50
C TYR A 558 -5.81 -25.86 27.59
N ALA A 559 -6.58 -26.34 26.61
CA ALA A 559 -8.00 -26.06 26.53
C ALA A 559 -8.83 -27.23 26.01
N SER A 560 -9.81 -27.65 26.81
CA SER A 560 -10.97 -28.39 26.33
C SER A 560 -11.90 -27.44 25.57
N ILE A 561 -12.38 -27.87 24.40
CA ILE A 561 -13.17 -27.02 23.49
C ILE A 561 -14.65 -27.39 23.58
N SER A 562 -15.34 -26.78 24.52
CA SER A 562 -16.80 -26.91 24.66
C SER A 562 -17.51 -26.24 23.48
N GLY A 563 -18.57 -26.88 22.96
CA GLY A 563 -19.36 -26.37 21.84
C GLY A 563 -18.83 -26.72 20.45
N SER A 564 -17.65 -27.35 20.37
CA SER A 564 -17.11 -27.88 19.11
C SER A 564 -17.93 -29.08 18.64
N LYS A 565 -17.95 -29.34 17.33
CA LYS A 565 -18.55 -30.54 16.75
C LYS A 565 -17.57 -31.72 16.78
N TYR A 566 -16.30 -31.49 16.52
CA TYR A 566 -15.26 -32.47 16.20
C TYR A 566 -13.92 -32.26 16.92
N VAL A 567 -13.71 -31.16 17.67
CA VAL A 567 -12.45 -30.91 18.41
C VAL A 567 -12.64 -31.14 19.92
N ASN A 568 -11.98 -32.12 20.51
CA ASN A 568 -12.00 -32.32 21.97
C ASN A 568 -11.10 -31.31 22.69
N GLN A 569 -9.84 -31.24 22.26
CA GLN A 569 -8.80 -30.47 22.95
C GLN A 569 -7.92 -29.73 21.96
N PHE A 570 -7.43 -28.58 22.41
CA PHE A 570 -6.39 -27.78 21.75
C PHE A 570 -5.31 -27.48 22.78
N PHE A 571 -4.07 -27.82 22.44
CA PHE A 571 -2.91 -27.60 23.29
C PHE A 571 -1.77 -26.99 22.47
N THR A 572 -1.14 -25.94 22.97
CA THR A 572 0.07 -25.35 22.38
C THR A 572 1.20 -25.40 23.38
N VAL A 573 2.39 -25.72 22.89
CA VAL A 573 3.57 -25.96 23.71
C VAL A 573 4.79 -25.46 22.95
N ASN A 574 5.68 -24.78 23.64
CA ASN A 574 6.99 -24.52 23.12
C ASN A 574 7.89 -25.75 23.32
N SER A 575 8.40 -26.31 22.23
CA SER A 575 9.45 -27.32 22.23
C SER A 575 10.77 -26.67 21.79
N ASN A 576 11.90 -27.33 22.05
CA ASN A 576 13.25 -26.77 21.89
C ASN A 576 13.42 -25.88 20.65
N ASP A 577 13.12 -26.36 19.45
CA ASP A 577 13.34 -25.66 18.18
C ASP A 577 12.04 -25.35 17.41
N LYS A 578 10.88 -25.61 18.02
CA LYS A 578 9.57 -25.55 17.34
C LYS A 578 8.44 -25.26 18.30
N THR A 579 7.39 -24.62 17.81
CA THR A 579 6.10 -24.65 18.52
C THR A 579 5.33 -25.88 18.08
N GLN A 580 4.79 -26.64 19.03
CA GLN A 580 3.91 -27.75 18.74
C GLN A 580 2.47 -27.38 19.10
N VAL A 581 1.54 -27.69 18.19
CA VAL A 581 0.10 -27.57 18.45
C VAL A 581 -0.51 -28.95 18.36
N PHE A 582 -1.09 -29.41 19.46
CA PHE A 582 -1.77 -30.68 19.58
C PHE A 582 -3.28 -30.44 19.53
N ILE A 583 -3.95 -31.22 18.69
CA ILE A 583 -5.41 -31.15 18.52
C ILE A 583 -5.95 -32.57 18.64
N GLU A 584 -6.79 -32.80 19.64
CA GLU A 584 -7.52 -34.07 19.76
C GLU A 584 -8.85 -33.95 19.02
N LEU A 585 -9.05 -34.78 18.01
CA LEU A 585 -10.30 -34.88 17.26
C LEU A 585 -11.24 -35.91 17.89
N LYS A 586 -12.55 -35.70 17.73
CA LYS A 586 -13.58 -36.68 18.04
C LYS A 586 -13.60 -37.79 16.99
N ASN A 587 -14.06 -38.98 17.39
CA ASN A 587 -14.21 -40.12 16.49
C ASN A 587 -15.04 -39.77 15.26
N GLY A 588 -14.53 -40.15 14.08
CA GLY A 588 -15.20 -39.92 12.81
C GLY A 588 -15.01 -38.51 12.23
N ALA A 589 -14.03 -37.74 12.68
CA ALA A 589 -13.62 -36.49 12.06
C ALA A 589 -12.38 -36.65 11.17
N ASP A 590 -12.23 -35.73 10.21
CA ASP A 590 -11.10 -35.60 9.29
C ASP A 590 -10.84 -34.10 9.02
N TYR A 591 -9.73 -33.73 8.37
CA TYR A 591 -9.35 -32.33 8.19
C TYR A 591 -8.77 -32.00 6.82
N TYR A 592 -8.81 -30.73 6.43
CA TYR A 592 -8.04 -30.16 5.33
C TYR A 592 -7.46 -28.79 5.70
N ILE A 593 -6.48 -28.33 4.94
CA ILE A 593 -5.70 -27.12 5.23
C ILE A 593 -6.14 -25.98 4.29
N ILE A 594 -6.22 -24.78 4.85
CA ILE A 594 -6.40 -23.53 4.12
C ILE A 594 -5.25 -22.59 4.54
N GLU A 595 -4.35 -22.29 3.61
CA GLU A 595 -3.27 -21.32 3.80
C GLU A 595 -3.63 -20.00 3.12
N ASN A 596 -3.48 -18.88 3.82
CA ASN A 596 -3.66 -17.55 3.25
C ASN A 596 -2.75 -16.53 3.93
N GLY A 597 -1.67 -16.14 3.25
CA GLY A 597 -0.68 -15.21 3.79
C GLY A 597 -0.07 -15.74 5.08
N ASN A 598 -0.30 -15.06 6.19
CA ASN A 598 0.20 -15.48 7.51
C ASN A 598 -0.77 -16.40 8.27
N TRP A 599 -1.85 -16.87 7.65
CA TRP A 599 -2.84 -17.74 8.28
C TRP A 599 -2.66 -19.18 7.82
N TYR A 600 -2.77 -20.08 8.80
CA TYR A 600 -2.78 -21.53 8.60
C TYR A 600 -4.02 -22.09 9.28
N THR A 601 -5.00 -22.54 8.50
CA THR A 601 -6.29 -23.00 9.03
C THR A 601 -6.52 -24.48 8.75
N LEU A 602 -6.86 -25.24 9.79
CA LEU A 602 -7.42 -26.57 9.65
C LEU A 602 -8.94 -26.47 9.68
N SER A 603 -9.61 -26.90 8.63
CA SER A 603 -11.05 -27.17 8.66
C SER A 603 -11.25 -28.64 9.03
N ILE A 604 -12.12 -28.91 10.01
CA ILE A 604 -12.31 -30.22 10.63
C ILE A 604 -13.77 -30.64 10.45
N GLN A 605 -14.01 -31.75 9.76
CA GLN A 605 -15.33 -32.16 9.28
C GLN A 605 -15.55 -33.65 9.50
N PRO A 606 -16.77 -34.21 9.34
CA PRO A 606 -16.94 -35.66 9.38
C PRO A 606 -16.10 -36.38 8.31
N LYS A 607 -15.62 -37.56 8.67
CA LYS A 607 -14.87 -38.45 7.79
C LYS A 607 -15.75 -38.88 6.60
N GLY A 608 -15.26 -38.66 5.38
CA GLY A 608 -16.01 -38.90 4.13
C GLY A 608 -16.89 -37.74 3.66
N THR A 609 -16.96 -36.63 4.40
CA THR A 609 -17.56 -35.34 3.94
C THR A 609 -16.53 -34.26 3.65
N VAL A 610 -15.24 -34.56 3.82
CA VAL A 610 -14.15 -33.69 3.35
C VAL A 610 -14.23 -33.61 1.83
N VAL A 611 -14.92 -32.57 1.35
CA VAL A 611 -14.62 -31.98 0.06
C VAL A 611 -13.47 -31.03 0.39
N GLU A 612 -12.25 -31.38 -0.02
CA GLU A 612 -11.18 -30.38 -0.05
C GLU A 612 -11.75 -29.10 -0.69
N PRO A 613 -11.35 -27.90 -0.24
CA PRO A 613 -11.63 -26.71 -1.02
C PRO A 613 -11.13 -27.05 -2.41
N GLU A 614 -11.97 -26.88 -3.43
CA GLU A 614 -11.50 -27.05 -4.79
C GLU A 614 -10.18 -26.24 -4.91
N GLU A 615 -9.03 -26.93 -4.83
CA GLU A 615 -8.01 -26.72 -5.82
C GLU A 615 -8.80 -26.66 -7.12
N GLU A 616 -8.49 -25.72 -7.99
CA GLU A 616 -8.91 -25.87 -9.37
C GLU A 616 -8.45 -27.27 -9.78
N ASN A 617 -9.33 -28.25 -9.64
CA ASN A 617 -9.26 -29.52 -10.28
C ASN A 617 -9.48 -29.04 -11.70
N PRO A 618 -8.42 -28.89 -12.51
CA PRO A 618 -8.57 -28.35 -13.84
C PRO A 618 -9.47 -29.37 -14.51
N GLY A 619 -10.74 -29.02 -14.72
CA GLY A 619 -11.83 -29.99 -14.72
C GLY A 619 -11.50 -31.20 -15.59
N ASP A 620 -11.66 -32.41 -15.05
CA ASP A 620 -11.29 -33.67 -15.74
C ASP A 620 -10.06 -33.49 -16.65
N ILE A 621 -8.89 -33.19 -16.05
CA ILE A 621 -7.66 -33.18 -16.82
C ILE A 621 -7.56 -34.51 -17.53
N ASN A 622 -7.67 -34.52 -18.85
CA ASN A 622 -7.34 -35.70 -19.61
C ASN A 622 -5.83 -35.92 -19.44
N LYS A 623 -5.45 -36.79 -18.51
CA LYS A 623 -4.07 -37.09 -18.11
C LYS A 623 -3.22 -37.59 -19.29
N ASP A 624 -3.86 -37.98 -20.40
CA ASP A 624 -3.23 -38.37 -21.65
C ASP A 624 -2.73 -37.18 -22.50
N ASN A 625 -3.16 -35.95 -22.21
CA ASN A 625 -2.79 -34.76 -22.98
C ASN A 625 -1.47 -34.10 -22.54
N TYR A 626 -0.93 -34.47 -21.37
CA TYR A 626 0.27 -33.83 -20.83
C TYR A 626 1.53 -34.53 -21.32
N GLU A 627 2.42 -33.76 -21.96
CA GLU A 627 3.63 -34.30 -22.56
C GLU A 627 4.70 -34.67 -21.52
N ILE A 628 4.61 -34.18 -20.28
CA ILE A 628 5.58 -34.44 -19.21
C ILE A 628 4.85 -34.75 -17.91
N ARG A 629 5.30 -35.80 -17.21
CA ARG A 629 4.82 -36.18 -15.88
C ARG A 629 6.00 -36.39 -14.94
N ILE A 630 6.09 -35.56 -13.91
CA ILE A 630 7.13 -35.61 -12.89
C ILE A 630 6.53 -36.32 -11.66
N PRO A 631 7.03 -37.50 -11.24
CA PRO A 631 6.56 -38.14 -10.01
C PRO A 631 6.73 -37.20 -8.81
N ARG A 632 5.67 -37.02 -8.02
CA ARG A 632 5.67 -36.09 -6.89
C ARG A 632 6.06 -36.83 -5.59
N PRO A 633 7.12 -36.40 -4.88
CA PRO A 633 7.39 -36.90 -3.54
C PRO A 633 6.22 -36.58 -2.59
N ALA A 634 5.86 -37.53 -1.71
CA ALA A 634 4.65 -37.44 -0.88
C ALA A 634 4.59 -36.19 0.03
N ASN A 635 5.73 -35.61 0.37
CA ASN A 635 5.85 -34.42 1.22
C ASN A 635 5.95 -33.09 0.44
N VAL A 636 6.07 -33.11 -0.90
CA VAL A 636 6.16 -31.90 -1.72
C VAL A 636 4.76 -31.32 -1.93
N ARG A 637 4.54 -30.08 -1.49
CA ARG A 637 3.27 -29.34 -1.64
C ARG A 637 3.39 -28.29 -2.77
N SER A 638 2.27 -27.72 -3.21
CA SER A 638 2.25 -26.71 -4.28
C SER A 638 3.14 -25.50 -3.97
N ASN A 639 3.12 -24.99 -2.73
CA ASN A 639 3.98 -23.91 -2.26
C ASN A 639 5.49 -24.27 -2.18
N MET A 640 5.85 -25.53 -2.38
CA MET A 640 7.23 -26.01 -2.47
C MET A 640 7.71 -26.19 -3.91
N ILE A 641 6.86 -25.89 -4.89
CA ILE A 641 7.15 -25.95 -6.31
C ILE A 641 7.35 -24.52 -6.81
N SER A 642 8.41 -24.32 -7.57
CA SER A 642 8.63 -23.10 -8.35
C SER A 642 9.18 -23.49 -9.72
N ASP A 643 9.23 -22.53 -10.64
CA ASP A 643 9.76 -22.76 -11.97
C ASP A 643 10.68 -21.63 -12.42
N GLU A 644 11.43 -21.88 -13.50
CA GLU A 644 12.25 -20.85 -14.14
C GLU A 644 12.35 -21.12 -15.64
N ASP A 645 12.08 -20.09 -16.43
CA ASP A 645 12.19 -20.12 -17.88
C ASP A 645 13.59 -19.67 -18.33
N TYR A 646 14.39 -20.64 -18.76
CA TYR A 646 15.70 -20.42 -19.37
C TYR A 646 15.59 -20.36 -20.90
N TYR A 647 14.59 -19.68 -21.46
CA TYR A 647 14.31 -19.60 -22.91
C TYR A 647 15.55 -19.27 -23.78
N TYR A 648 16.48 -18.46 -23.25
CA TYR A 648 17.75 -18.11 -23.92
C TYR A 648 18.72 -19.29 -24.09
N LYS A 649 18.47 -20.40 -23.40
CA LYS A 649 19.13 -21.71 -23.55
C LYS A 649 18.18 -22.78 -24.13
N LYS A 650 16.95 -22.41 -24.49
CA LYS A 650 15.86 -23.35 -24.84
C LYS A 650 15.64 -24.38 -23.72
N GLN A 651 15.65 -23.90 -22.48
CA GLN A 651 15.49 -24.72 -21.29
C GLN A 651 14.39 -24.12 -20.42
N PHE A 652 13.74 -24.97 -19.61
CA PHE A 652 12.95 -24.53 -18.47
C PHE A 652 13.15 -25.53 -17.33
N ALA A 653 12.87 -25.13 -16.10
CA ALA A 653 13.00 -26.01 -14.95
C ALA A 653 11.79 -25.95 -14.03
N ILE A 654 11.44 -27.11 -13.47
CA ILE A 654 10.58 -27.24 -12.30
C ILE A 654 11.49 -27.51 -11.10
N LYS A 655 11.32 -26.75 -10.02
CA LYS A 655 12.17 -26.76 -8.84
C LYS A 655 11.35 -27.16 -7.62
N LEU A 656 11.84 -28.15 -6.88
CA LEU A 656 11.23 -28.60 -5.63
C LEU A 656 12.09 -28.18 -4.45
N SER A 657 11.50 -27.55 -3.44
CA SER A 657 12.21 -27.17 -2.20
C SER A 657 12.68 -28.40 -1.42
N GLY A 658 14.00 -28.60 -1.33
CA GLY A 658 14.64 -29.75 -0.71
C GLY A 658 15.38 -30.67 -1.69
N ASP A 659 16.14 -31.63 -1.15
CA ASP A 659 16.88 -32.62 -1.93
C ASP A 659 16.07 -33.92 -2.11
N TYR A 660 15.57 -34.10 -3.33
CA TYR A 660 14.84 -35.26 -3.83
C TYR A 660 15.58 -35.94 -4.98
N THR A 661 16.86 -35.64 -5.20
CA THR A 661 17.65 -36.22 -6.30
C THR A 661 17.63 -37.76 -6.24
N SER A 662 17.77 -38.34 -5.05
CA SER A 662 17.68 -39.79 -4.83
C SER A 662 16.29 -40.36 -5.11
N TYR A 663 15.22 -39.59 -4.87
CA TYR A 663 13.86 -40.01 -5.19
C TYR A 663 13.67 -40.16 -6.70
N PHE A 664 14.18 -39.20 -7.50
CA PHE A 664 14.07 -39.26 -8.96
C PHE A 664 14.97 -40.32 -9.62
N ASN A 665 16.01 -40.82 -8.93
CA ASN A 665 16.77 -41.98 -9.40
C ASN A 665 15.92 -43.26 -9.44
N THR A 666 14.92 -43.37 -8.56
CA THR A 666 14.02 -44.53 -8.48
C THR A 666 12.64 -44.27 -9.07
N ASN A 667 12.25 -42.99 -9.19
CA ASN A 667 10.99 -42.53 -9.78
C ASN A 667 11.30 -41.54 -10.92
N PRO A 668 11.72 -42.03 -12.10
CA PRO A 668 12.16 -41.15 -13.18
C PRO A 668 11.02 -40.31 -13.76
N VAL A 669 11.37 -39.10 -14.24
CA VAL A 669 10.45 -38.22 -14.96
C VAL A 669 10.03 -38.88 -16.28
N VAL A 670 8.72 -38.87 -16.55
CA VAL A 670 8.16 -39.43 -17.79
C VAL A 670 7.96 -38.31 -18.80
N VAL A 671 8.50 -38.49 -20.01
CA VAL A 671 8.41 -37.52 -21.10
C VAL A 671 7.86 -38.19 -22.36
N ASN A 672 6.75 -37.65 -22.85
CA ASN A 672 6.03 -38.02 -24.05
C ASN A 672 6.01 -36.85 -25.08
N SER A 673 7.07 -36.05 -25.13
CA SER A 673 7.24 -34.96 -26.10
C SER A 673 8.40 -35.23 -27.05
N SER A 674 8.18 -35.01 -28.35
CA SER A 674 9.27 -35.00 -29.34
C SER A 674 10.14 -33.73 -29.29
N VAL A 675 9.70 -32.71 -28.55
CA VAL A 675 10.39 -31.40 -28.47
C VAL A 675 11.44 -31.39 -27.36
N ILE A 676 11.30 -32.27 -26.36
CA ILE A 676 12.23 -32.44 -25.25
C ILE A 676 13.43 -33.29 -25.70
N ARG A 677 14.62 -32.72 -25.59
CA ARG A 677 15.90 -33.33 -25.96
C ARG A 677 16.58 -34.01 -24.78
N ASP A 678 16.43 -33.45 -23.58
CA ASP A 678 17.16 -33.88 -22.39
C ASP A 678 16.41 -33.48 -21.12
N VAL A 679 16.52 -34.30 -20.07
CA VAL A 679 16.01 -34.01 -18.73
C VAL A 679 17.12 -34.28 -17.73
N THR A 680 17.44 -33.28 -16.92
CA THR A 680 18.44 -33.41 -15.86
C THR A 680 17.81 -33.11 -14.51
N VAL A 681 18.13 -33.92 -13.51
CA VAL A 681 17.72 -33.70 -12.12
C VAL A 681 18.99 -33.50 -11.30
N LYS A 682 19.07 -32.37 -10.59
CA LYS A 682 20.22 -32.05 -9.74
C LYS A 682 19.80 -31.21 -8.55
N LEU A 683 20.59 -31.25 -7.49
CA LEU A 683 20.49 -30.27 -6.41
C LEU A 683 21.15 -28.97 -6.88
N ASN A 684 20.42 -27.85 -6.84
CA ASN A 684 20.96 -26.55 -7.19
C ASN A 684 21.65 -25.88 -5.97
N ALA A 685 22.23 -24.70 -6.17
CA ALA A 685 22.95 -23.96 -5.12
C ALA A 685 22.04 -23.42 -3.99
N ASP A 686 20.72 -23.51 -4.15
CA ASP A 686 19.70 -23.06 -3.22
C ASP A 686 19.07 -24.25 -2.46
N ASN A 687 19.69 -25.43 -2.52
CA ASN A 687 19.19 -26.69 -1.94
C ASN A 687 17.80 -27.11 -2.44
N GLN A 688 17.48 -26.76 -3.70
CA GLN A 688 16.27 -27.23 -4.37
C GLN A 688 16.64 -28.29 -5.40
N THR A 689 15.76 -29.27 -5.55
CA THR A 689 15.85 -30.24 -6.65
C THR A 689 15.36 -29.57 -7.92
N GLU A 690 16.29 -29.25 -8.82
CA GLU A 690 16.01 -28.66 -10.12
C GLU A 690 15.88 -29.77 -11.17
N ILE A 691 14.67 -29.92 -11.71
CA ILE A 691 14.36 -30.78 -12.86
C ILE A 691 14.37 -29.89 -14.10
N CYS A 692 15.47 -29.90 -14.84
CA CYS A 692 15.69 -29.03 -15.98
C CYS A 692 15.46 -29.79 -17.30
N PHE A 693 14.57 -29.24 -18.11
CA PHE A 693 14.18 -29.76 -19.42
C PHE A 693 14.87 -28.96 -20.51
N THR A 694 15.61 -29.61 -21.41
CA THR A 694 16.15 -28.98 -22.62
C THR A 694 15.26 -29.29 -23.80
N THR A 695 14.91 -28.25 -24.56
CA THR A 695 14.04 -28.33 -25.74
C THR A 695 14.82 -28.08 -27.04
N THR A 696 14.31 -28.58 -28.16
CA THR A 696 14.91 -28.36 -29.49
C THR A 696 14.66 -26.96 -30.06
N LYS A 697 13.55 -26.34 -29.64
CA LYS A 697 13.07 -24.99 -30.00
C LYS A 697 12.46 -24.33 -28.78
N LEU A 698 12.37 -23.00 -28.76
CA LEU A 698 11.77 -22.26 -27.64
C LEU A 698 10.32 -22.72 -27.44
N GLN A 699 9.95 -23.00 -26.18
CA GLN A 699 8.63 -23.42 -25.75
C GLN A 699 8.15 -22.52 -24.62
N GLY A 700 6.85 -22.27 -24.56
CA GLY A 700 6.17 -21.93 -23.31
C GLY A 700 5.81 -23.21 -22.57
N TYR A 701 5.54 -23.06 -21.28
CA TYR A 701 5.11 -24.16 -20.44
C TYR A 701 4.17 -23.66 -19.35
N GLU A 702 3.33 -24.57 -18.89
CA GLU A 702 2.46 -24.43 -17.72
C GLU A 702 2.44 -25.78 -17.00
N TYR A 703 2.12 -25.78 -15.71
CA TYR A 703 2.01 -27.01 -14.96
C TYR A 703 0.85 -26.99 -13.98
N VAL A 704 0.37 -28.18 -13.69
CA VAL A 704 -0.64 -28.50 -12.69
C VAL A 704 -0.17 -29.71 -11.91
N MET A 705 -0.74 -29.98 -10.74
CA MET A 705 -0.33 -31.15 -9.95
C MET A 705 -1.54 -31.88 -9.37
N ASP A 706 -1.34 -33.16 -9.07
CA ASP A 706 -2.23 -33.95 -8.22
C ASP A 706 -1.41 -34.67 -7.15
N ASP A 707 -2.05 -35.61 -6.45
CA ASP A 707 -1.40 -36.35 -5.39
C ASP A 707 -0.22 -37.22 -5.84
N SER A 708 -0.09 -37.52 -7.13
CA SER A 708 0.89 -38.45 -7.67
C SER A 708 1.93 -37.77 -8.56
N TYR A 709 1.55 -36.75 -9.31
CA TYR A 709 2.40 -36.15 -10.34
C TYR A 709 2.28 -34.62 -10.40
N ILE A 710 3.34 -33.99 -10.89
CA ILE A 710 3.30 -32.68 -11.51
C ILE A 710 3.22 -32.90 -13.03
N TYR A 711 2.15 -32.43 -13.65
CA TYR A 711 1.91 -32.53 -15.07
C TYR A 711 2.33 -31.22 -15.73
N VAL A 712 3.26 -31.29 -16.69
CA VAL A 712 3.74 -30.12 -17.41
C VAL A 712 3.27 -30.19 -18.86
N ASN A 713 2.56 -29.16 -19.29
CA ASN A 713 2.17 -28.95 -20.68
C ASN A 713 3.18 -27.99 -21.33
N ILE A 714 3.57 -28.27 -22.57
CA ILE A 714 4.50 -27.42 -23.32
C ILE A 714 3.96 -27.21 -24.73
N ASP A 715 4.13 -26.00 -25.26
CA ASP A 715 3.82 -25.66 -26.65
C ASP A 715 4.60 -24.40 -27.06
N ILE A 716 4.38 -23.88 -28.27
CA ILE A 716 4.84 -22.54 -28.62
C ILE A 716 4.25 -21.52 -27.61
N PRO A 717 5.01 -20.48 -27.18
CA PRO A 717 4.58 -19.59 -26.11
C PRO A 717 3.22 -18.96 -26.32
N LYS A 718 2.88 -18.66 -27.58
CA LYS A 718 1.61 -18.06 -27.96
C LYS A 718 0.38 -18.92 -27.63
N ASN A 719 0.54 -20.25 -27.54
CA ASN A 719 -0.55 -21.17 -27.19
C ASN A 719 -0.69 -21.37 -25.67
N ILE A 720 0.37 -21.07 -24.91
CA ILE A 720 0.38 -21.21 -23.45
C ILE A 720 0.01 -19.89 -22.77
N TYR A 721 0.64 -18.79 -23.16
CA TYR A 721 0.50 -17.51 -22.46
C TYR A 721 -0.46 -16.56 -23.17
N LYS A 722 -1.48 -16.08 -22.46
CA LYS A 722 -2.50 -15.16 -22.98
C LYS A 722 -1.95 -13.81 -23.45
N ASN A 723 -1.03 -13.22 -22.69
CA ASN A 723 -0.39 -11.93 -22.99
C ASN A 723 1.13 -12.08 -22.96
N ILE A 724 1.82 -11.70 -24.04
CA ILE A 724 3.28 -11.82 -24.14
C ILE A 724 3.87 -10.47 -24.51
N VAL A 725 4.84 -10.00 -23.73
CA VAL A 725 5.61 -8.79 -24.03
C VAL A 725 7.08 -9.12 -24.17
N VAL A 726 7.74 -8.51 -25.16
CA VAL A 726 9.21 -8.45 -25.18
C VAL A 726 9.67 -7.16 -24.54
N LEU A 727 10.51 -7.30 -23.52
CA LEU A 727 11.18 -6.21 -22.83
C LEU A 727 12.63 -6.15 -23.28
N ASP A 728 13.07 -4.98 -23.74
CA ASP A 728 14.39 -4.77 -24.28
C ASP A 728 15.18 -3.78 -23.41
N PRO A 729 16.01 -4.27 -22.46
CA PRO A 729 16.97 -3.42 -21.79
C PRO A 729 18.03 -2.97 -22.79
N GLY A 730 17.98 -1.70 -23.19
CA GLY A 730 18.86 -1.15 -24.23
C GLY A 730 20.35 -1.39 -23.97
N HIS A 731 21.12 -1.47 -25.05
CA HIS A 731 22.58 -1.71 -25.06
C HIS A 731 23.00 -3.05 -24.43
N GLY A 732 24.24 -3.17 -23.94
CA GLY A 732 24.79 -4.36 -23.29
C GLY A 732 26.19 -4.73 -23.78
N GLY A 733 26.96 -5.46 -22.98
CA GLY A 733 28.32 -5.86 -23.35
C GLY A 733 29.24 -4.66 -23.59
N GLY A 734 29.85 -4.57 -24.78
CA GLY A 734 30.70 -3.44 -25.17
C GLY A 734 29.93 -2.14 -25.42
N ALA A 735 28.64 -2.22 -25.77
CA ALA A 735 27.78 -1.06 -25.95
C ALA A 735 27.38 -0.50 -24.58
N ASN A 736 28.06 0.54 -24.11
CA ASN A 736 27.80 1.14 -22.80
C ASN A 736 26.58 2.09 -22.78
N GLY A 737 26.13 2.55 -23.95
CA GLY A 737 25.21 3.68 -24.08
C GLY A 737 25.82 4.99 -23.56
N ALA A 738 24.97 5.93 -23.16
CA ALA A 738 25.42 7.17 -22.52
C ALA A 738 26.19 6.90 -21.22
N GLN A 739 27.21 7.72 -20.94
CA GLN A 739 28.07 7.58 -19.76
C GLN A 739 28.22 8.92 -19.05
N TYR A 740 27.66 9.01 -17.84
CA TYR A 740 27.69 10.21 -17.02
C TYR A 740 27.82 9.81 -15.55
N PHE A 741 28.58 10.59 -14.77
CA PHE A 741 28.75 10.40 -13.33
C PHE A 741 29.09 8.95 -12.93
N ASN A 742 30.07 8.35 -13.64
CA ASN A 742 30.51 6.96 -13.47
C ASN A 742 29.41 5.89 -13.63
N THR A 743 28.29 6.25 -14.28
CA THR A 743 27.18 5.36 -14.55
C THR A 743 27.01 5.18 -16.05
N LYS A 744 26.79 3.94 -16.46
CA LYS A 744 26.55 3.54 -17.85
C LYS A 744 25.06 3.28 -18.03
N GLU A 745 24.49 3.80 -19.11
CA GLU A 745 23.08 3.64 -19.45
C GLU A 745 22.64 2.17 -19.42
N LYS A 746 23.45 1.27 -20.01
CA LYS A 746 23.16 -0.16 -20.06
C LYS A 746 22.86 -0.80 -18.69
N ASN A 747 23.47 -0.28 -17.63
CA ASN A 747 23.32 -0.78 -16.26
C ASN A 747 21.98 -0.31 -15.67
N LEU A 748 21.58 0.95 -15.93
CA LEU A 748 20.28 1.47 -15.50
C LEU A 748 19.14 0.74 -16.22
N ASN A 749 19.25 0.58 -17.55
CA ASN A 749 18.25 -0.10 -18.36
C ASN A 749 18.06 -1.55 -17.89
N PHE A 750 19.16 -2.28 -17.68
CA PHE A 750 19.13 -3.66 -17.19
C PHE A 750 18.56 -3.76 -15.78
N LYS A 751 18.97 -2.88 -14.87
CA LYS A 751 18.51 -2.91 -13.49
C LYS A 751 17.00 -2.66 -13.41
N MET A 752 16.49 -1.67 -14.13
CA MET A 752 15.06 -1.32 -14.09
C MET A 752 14.19 -2.38 -14.77
N LEU A 753 14.49 -2.78 -16.02
CA LEU A 753 13.63 -3.74 -16.73
C LEU A 753 13.83 -5.19 -16.29
N TYR A 754 15.07 -5.64 -16.07
CA TYR A 754 15.35 -7.04 -15.75
C TYR A 754 15.45 -7.28 -14.24
N THR A 755 16.42 -6.67 -13.56
CA THR A 755 16.68 -6.99 -12.13
C THR A 755 15.49 -6.66 -11.23
N ILE A 756 14.87 -5.50 -11.43
CA ILE A 756 13.71 -5.06 -10.66
C ILE A 756 12.41 -5.52 -11.34
N GLY A 757 12.28 -5.31 -12.65
CA GLY A 757 11.06 -5.63 -13.38
C GLY A 757 10.59 -7.07 -13.23
N ARG A 758 11.52 -8.05 -13.16
CA ARG A 758 11.18 -9.46 -12.92
C ARG A 758 10.33 -9.70 -11.66
N LYS A 759 10.46 -8.88 -10.61
CA LYS A 759 9.61 -8.98 -9.41
C LYS A 759 8.12 -8.83 -9.72
N TYR A 760 7.79 -8.08 -10.77
CA TYR A 760 6.42 -7.84 -11.21
C TYR A 760 6.02 -8.81 -12.31
N PHE A 761 6.84 -8.91 -13.36
CA PHE A 761 6.55 -9.72 -14.54
C PHE A 761 6.60 -11.24 -14.30
N ASP A 762 7.43 -11.71 -13.35
CA ASP A 762 7.57 -13.12 -13.01
C ASP A 762 6.83 -13.49 -11.71
N SER A 763 5.98 -12.60 -11.19
CA SER A 763 5.13 -12.95 -10.04
C SER A 763 4.05 -13.96 -10.46
N ASP A 764 3.64 -14.84 -9.54
CA ASP A 764 2.55 -15.82 -9.77
C ASP A 764 1.22 -15.15 -10.13
N THR A 765 1.06 -13.88 -9.79
CA THR A 765 -0.11 -13.05 -10.11
C THR A 765 0.01 -12.27 -11.42
N SER A 766 1.14 -12.39 -12.13
CA SER A 766 1.37 -11.68 -13.38
C SER A 766 0.48 -12.23 -14.49
N LYS A 767 -0.29 -11.36 -15.13
CA LYS A 767 -1.08 -11.71 -16.32
C LYS A 767 -0.26 -11.63 -17.61
N ILE A 768 1.03 -11.30 -17.52
CA ILE A 768 1.89 -11.01 -18.67
C ILE A 768 3.13 -11.89 -18.59
N LYS A 769 3.35 -12.70 -19.62
CA LYS A 769 4.64 -13.35 -19.83
C LYS A 769 5.63 -12.35 -20.43
N ALA A 770 6.71 -12.04 -19.72
CA ALA A 770 7.80 -11.23 -20.25
C ALA A 770 8.94 -12.10 -20.82
N TYR A 771 9.39 -11.76 -22.01
CA TYR A 771 10.65 -12.24 -22.58
C TYR A 771 11.64 -11.08 -22.69
N TYR A 772 12.89 -11.30 -22.30
CA TYR A 772 13.92 -10.27 -22.29
C TYR A 772 14.93 -10.49 -23.42
N THR A 773 15.26 -9.44 -24.17
CA THR A 773 16.29 -9.53 -25.23
C THR A 773 17.67 -9.90 -24.68
N ARG A 774 17.94 -9.57 -23.40
CA ARG A 774 19.12 -10.02 -22.65
C ARG A 774 18.81 -10.23 -21.17
N VAL A 775 19.40 -11.29 -20.61
CA VAL A 775 19.34 -11.68 -19.20
C VAL A 775 20.69 -11.54 -18.48
N THR A 776 21.70 -11.05 -19.20
CA THR A 776 23.05 -10.73 -18.71
C THR A 776 23.57 -9.46 -19.38
N ASP A 777 24.75 -8.99 -18.98
CA ASP A 777 25.45 -7.88 -19.65
C ASP A 777 26.14 -8.36 -20.95
N LYS A 778 25.32 -8.76 -21.93
CA LYS A 778 25.76 -9.12 -23.28
C LYS A 778 25.27 -8.10 -24.29
N ASP A 779 26.05 -7.92 -25.35
CA ASP A 779 25.58 -7.17 -26.52
C ASP A 779 24.64 -8.06 -27.35
N VAL A 780 23.62 -7.45 -27.94
CA VAL A 780 22.61 -8.11 -28.79
C VAL A 780 22.35 -7.20 -29.98
N ASP A 781 22.43 -7.76 -31.19
CA ASP A 781 22.23 -7.00 -32.41
C ASP A 781 20.83 -6.37 -32.48
N LEU A 782 20.73 -5.18 -33.08
CA LEU A 782 19.47 -4.43 -33.12
C LEU A 782 18.39 -5.15 -33.94
N TYR A 783 18.76 -5.88 -34.99
CA TYR A 783 17.82 -6.68 -35.77
C TYR A 783 17.38 -7.92 -35.01
N ASP A 784 18.28 -8.57 -34.27
CA ASP A 784 17.94 -9.72 -33.42
C ASP A 784 16.95 -9.32 -32.33
N ARG A 785 17.12 -8.15 -31.69
CA ARG A 785 16.17 -7.60 -30.72
C ARG A 785 14.76 -7.46 -31.30
N ALA A 786 14.65 -6.91 -32.51
CA ALA A 786 13.38 -6.73 -33.20
C ALA A 786 12.77 -8.08 -33.64
N ALA A 787 13.60 -9.00 -34.14
CA ALA A 787 13.18 -10.32 -34.61
C ALA A 787 12.67 -11.20 -33.46
N PHE A 788 13.21 -11.02 -32.25
CA PHE A 788 12.86 -11.83 -31.08
C PHE A 788 11.37 -11.76 -30.72
N ALA A 789 10.72 -10.61 -30.93
CA ALA A 789 9.27 -10.47 -30.74
C ALA A 789 8.47 -11.47 -31.60
N LYS A 790 8.90 -11.71 -32.84
CA LYS A 790 8.28 -12.70 -33.73
C LYS A 790 8.57 -14.13 -33.25
N GLU A 791 9.80 -14.40 -32.82
CA GLU A 791 10.24 -15.72 -32.37
C GLU A 791 9.41 -16.24 -31.19
N VAL A 792 9.13 -15.39 -30.20
CA VAL A 792 8.35 -15.76 -29.00
C VAL A 792 6.84 -15.56 -29.18
N GLY A 793 6.40 -15.09 -30.36
CA GLY A 793 4.98 -14.81 -30.62
C GLY A 793 4.42 -13.69 -29.73
N ALA A 794 5.22 -12.65 -29.47
CA ALA A 794 4.84 -11.53 -28.63
C ALA A 794 3.63 -10.76 -29.17
N ASP A 795 2.99 -10.00 -28.29
CA ASP A 795 1.94 -9.05 -28.61
C ASP A 795 2.44 -7.61 -28.67
N LEU A 796 3.43 -7.28 -27.84
CA LEU A 796 3.96 -5.94 -27.64
C LEU A 796 5.49 -5.99 -27.48
N PHE A 797 6.15 -4.88 -27.81
CA PHE A 797 7.57 -4.70 -27.60
C PHE A 797 7.87 -3.35 -26.92
N VAL A 798 8.65 -3.36 -25.84
CA VAL A 798 9.05 -2.17 -25.10
C VAL A 798 10.57 -2.16 -24.89
N SER A 799 11.25 -1.16 -25.44
CA SER A 799 12.66 -0.89 -25.19
C SER A 799 12.84 0.25 -24.19
N LEU A 800 13.75 0.09 -23.22
CA LEU A 800 14.07 1.13 -22.22
C LEU A 800 15.48 1.68 -22.43
N HIS A 801 15.56 3.00 -22.48
CA HIS A 801 16.76 3.81 -22.67
C HIS A 801 16.77 5.05 -21.75
N MET A 802 17.94 5.69 -21.69
CA MET A 802 18.11 7.01 -21.07
C MET A 802 18.75 7.96 -22.09
N ASN A 803 18.25 9.19 -22.13
CA ASN A 803 18.69 10.16 -23.12
C ASN A 803 20.00 10.85 -22.67
N ALA A 804 20.65 11.52 -23.60
CA ALA A 804 21.77 12.41 -23.33
C ALA A 804 21.79 13.58 -24.31
N SER A 805 22.22 14.76 -23.84
CA SER A 805 22.36 15.96 -24.66
C SER A 805 23.63 16.72 -24.31
N THR A 806 24.17 17.45 -25.27
CA THR A 806 25.21 18.46 -25.02
C THR A 806 24.69 19.61 -24.15
N SER A 807 23.39 19.90 -24.21
CA SER A 807 22.74 20.84 -23.30
C SER A 807 22.37 20.18 -21.97
N LYS A 808 23.00 20.63 -20.88
CA LYS A 808 22.72 20.13 -19.52
C LYS A 808 21.33 20.50 -19.00
N SER A 809 20.60 21.42 -19.66
CA SER A 809 19.24 21.81 -19.25
C SER A 809 18.15 20.89 -19.80
N ALA A 810 18.44 20.09 -20.84
CA ALA A 810 17.49 19.12 -21.39
C ALA A 810 17.14 18.08 -20.32
N ASN A 811 15.85 17.89 -20.04
CA ASN A 811 15.34 16.96 -19.04
C ASN A 811 13.95 16.46 -19.46
N GLY A 812 13.51 15.38 -18.82
CA GLY A 812 12.17 14.82 -18.96
C GLY A 812 12.08 13.51 -19.73
N THR A 813 10.87 12.95 -19.73
CA THR A 813 10.54 11.65 -20.34
C THR A 813 9.92 11.82 -21.71
N GLU A 814 10.40 11.08 -22.71
CA GLU A 814 9.81 10.95 -24.06
C GLU A 814 9.72 9.48 -24.49
N VAL A 815 8.79 9.17 -25.39
CA VAL A 815 8.61 7.81 -25.92
C VAL A 815 8.54 7.84 -27.44
N TYR A 816 9.36 7.02 -28.09
CA TYR A 816 9.45 6.89 -29.53
C TYR A 816 8.64 5.70 -30.05
N TYR A 817 8.02 5.88 -31.21
CA TYR A 817 7.46 4.81 -32.03
C TYR A 817 7.85 5.02 -33.51
N SER A 818 7.56 4.06 -34.39
CA SER A 818 7.84 4.22 -35.82
C SER A 818 6.57 4.45 -36.63
N SER A 819 6.54 5.47 -37.49
CA SER A 819 5.40 5.71 -38.39
C SER A 819 5.13 4.57 -39.36
N SER A 820 6.15 3.76 -39.69
CA SER A 820 5.99 2.60 -40.58
C SER A 820 5.59 1.31 -39.84
N ASN A 821 5.56 1.32 -38.51
CA ASN A 821 5.07 0.23 -37.67
C ASN A 821 4.05 0.83 -36.68
N ASN A 822 2.96 1.37 -37.22
CA ASN A 822 1.94 2.09 -36.45
C ASN A 822 0.51 1.68 -36.83
N ASP A 823 0.35 0.70 -37.72
CA ASP A 823 -0.97 0.16 -38.03
C ASP A 823 -1.55 -0.48 -36.76
N LYS A 824 -2.88 -0.41 -36.64
CA LYS A 824 -3.57 -1.05 -35.52
C LYS A 824 -3.43 -2.56 -35.64
N ASN A 825 -3.08 -3.21 -34.54
CA ASN A 825 -3.19 -4.67 -34.45
C ASN A 825 -4.67 -5.09 -34.42
N ARG A 826 -4.94 -6.40 -34.37
CA ARG A 826 -6.31 -6.96 -34.33
C ARG A 826 -7.18 -6.41 -33.18
N ALA A 827 -6.56 -6.06 -32.06
CA ALA A 827 -7.23 -5.48 -30.90
C ALA A 827 -7.44 -3.96 -31.00
N GLY A 828 -7.00 -3.32 -32.07
CA GLY A 828 -7.14 -1.88 -32.28
C GLY A 828 -6.00 -1.03 -31.69
N LEU A 829 -4.96 -1.65 -31.13
CA LEU A 829 -3.79 -0.94 -30.58
C LEU A 829 -2.78 -0.57 -31.67
N SER A 830 -2.34 0.68 -31.69
CA SER A 830 -1.21 1.15 -32.49
C SER A 830 0.00 1.48 -31.60
N SER A 831 1.21 1.47 -32.16
CA SER A 831 2.42 1.88 -31.44
C SER A 831 2.34 3.32 -30.89
N SER A 832 1.69 4.24 -31.61
CA SER A 832 1.45 5.61 -31.15
C SER A 832 0.57 5.65 -29.90
N ARG A 833 -0.48 4.82 -29.84
CA ARG A 833 -1.35 4.73 -28.67
C ARG A 833 -0.60 4.15 -27.47
N LEU A 834 0.18 3.08 -27.68
CA LEU A 834 1.05 2.50 -26.66
C LEU A 834 2.05 3.54 -26.11
N ALA A 835 2.71 4.29 -26.99
CA ALA A 835 3.66 5.33 -26.62
C ALA A 835 3.01 6.44 -25.78
N THR A 836 1.78 6.82 -26.13
CA THR A 836 1.00 7.85 -25.42
C THR A 836 0.67 7.42 -23.99
N LEU A 837 0.24 6.17 -23.80
CA LEU A 837 -0.08 5.63 -22.48
C LEU A 837 1.17 5.61 -21.58
N LEU A 838 2.29 5.09 -22.10
CA LEU A 838 3.54 5.02 -21.36
C LEU A 838 4.11 6.39 -20.99
N VAL A 839 4.15 7.36 -21.91
CA VAL A 839 4.69 8.70 -21.58
C VAL A 839 3.82 9.43 -20.56
N ASN A 840 2.50 9.27 -20.63
CA ASN A 840 1.58 9.89 -19.68
C ASN A 840 1.80 9.32 -18.28
N ASN A 841 1.74 8.01 -18.14
CA ASN A 841 1.82 7.35 -16.84
C ASN A 841 3.20 7.55 -16.20
N LEU A 842 4.27 7.34 -16.97
CA LEU A 842 5.64 7.51 -16.47
C LEU A 842 5.91 8.96 -16.05
N SER A 843 5.60 9.95 -16.89
CA SER A 843 5.90 11.35 -16.54
C SER A 843 5.10 11.86 -15.34
N THR A 844 3.84 11.42 -15.20
CA THR A 844 2.99 11.79 -14.07
C THR A 844 3.47 11.15 -12.77
N VAL A 845 3.69 9.84 -12.73
CA VAL A 845 4.09 9.12 -11.52
C VAL A 845 5.48 9.56 -11.06
N LEU A 846 6.39 9.79 -12.01
CA LEU A 846 7.78 10.09 -11.72
C LEU A 846 8.06 11.59 -11.51
N GLY A 847 7.07 12.45 -11.77
CA GLY A 847 7.21 13.90 -11.68
C GLY A 847 8.33 14.43 -12.58
N THR A 848 8.50 13.86 -13.78
CA THR A 848 9.44 14.34 -14.80
C THR A 848 8.73 15.30 -15.76
N SER A 849 9.50 16.17 -16.41
CA SER A 849 8.96 16.98 -17.50
C SER A 849 8.43 16.06 -18.60
N LYS A 850 7.15 16.18 -18.95
CA LYS A 850 6.54 15.41 -20.02
C LYS A 850 6.92 15.98 -21.38
N ARG A 851 7.76 15.27 -22.14
CA ARG A 851 8.21 15.67 -23.48
C ARG A 851 7.33 15.09 -24.60
N GLY A 852 6.47 14.12 -24.28
CA GLY A 852 5.48 13.56 -25.20
C GLY A 852 6.01 12.41 -26.06
N THR A 853 5.34 12.15 -27.17
CA THR A 853 5.67 11.05 -28.09
C THR A 853 6.33 11.56 -29.37
N ASN A 854 7.33 10.84 -29.88
CA ASN A 854 8.04 11.19 -31.11
C ASN A 854 8.09 10.01 -32.09
N THR A 855 8.27 10.29 -33.38
CA THR A 855 8.45 9.26 -34.41
C THR A 855 9.92 9.12 -34.79
N ALA A 856 10.45 7.90 -34.80
CA ALA A 856 11.80 7.60 -35.26
C ALA A 856 11.89 6.25 -35.99
N LYS A 857 12.95 6.07 -36.79
CA LYS A 857 13.26 4.81 -37.46
C LYS A 857 14.32 3.99 -36.69
N PHE A 858 14.28 4.00 -35.37
CA PHE A 858 15.14 3.11 -34.58
C PHE A 858 14.80 1.66 -34.94
N VAL A 859 15.82 0.85 -35.22
CA VAL A 859 15.66 -0.52 -35.78
C VAL A 859 14.68 -1.35 -34.93
N VAL A 860 14.82 -1.29 -33.60
CA VAL A 860 14.01 -2.07 -32.64
C VAL A 860 12.50 -1.77 -32.67
N VAL A 861 12.09 -0.57 -33.08
CA VAL A 861 10.66 -0.21 -33.25
C VAL A 861 10.21 -0.25 -34.70
N HIS A 862 11.10 0.09 -35.64
CA HIS A 862 10.80 0.18 -37.07
C HIS A 862 10.70 -1.18 -37.76
N ARG A 863 11.55 -2.14 -37.38
CA ARG A 863 11.60 -3.50 -37.94
C ARG A 863 10.84 -4.52 -37.09
N ASN A 864 10.09 -4.06 -36.09
CA ASN A 864 9.33 -4.94 -35.22
C ASN A 864 8.05 -5.44 -35.92
N THR A 865 7.55 -6.59 -35.49
CA THR A 865 6.35 -7.23 -36.05
C THR A 865 5.08 -6.97 -35.24
N VAL A 866 5.23 -6.30 -34.09
CA VAL A 866 4.17 -5.98 -33.15
C VAL A 866 4.20 -4.49 -32.81
N PRO A 867 3.15 -3.92 -32.18
CA PRO A 867 3.22 -2.59 -31.61
C PRO A 867 4.45 -2.42 -30.72
N ALA A 868 5.32 -1.47 -31.07
CA ALA A 868 6.66 -1.36 -30.51
C ALA A 868 7.01 0.09 -30.16
N VAL A 869 7.58 0.27 -28.97
CA VAL A 869 7.98 1.58 -28.44
C VAL A 869 9.37 1.56 -27.82
N LEU A 870 10.02 2.72 -27.80
CA LEU A 870 11.29 2.96 -27.12
C LEU A 870 11.13 4.12 -26.15
N ILE A 871 11.35 3.88 -24.87
CA ILE A 871 11.22 4.85 -23.79
C ILE A 871 12.58 5.51 -23.55
N GLU A 872 12.63 6.83 -23.60
CA GLU A 872 13.73 7.64 -23.07
C GLU A 872 13.29 8.25 -21.73
N LEU A 873 13.69 7.62 -20.63
CA LEU A 873 13.08 7.89 -19.33
C LEU A 873 13.46 9.25 -18.74
N GLY A 874 14.66 9.73 -19.05
CA GLY A 874 15.24 10.98 -18.56
C GLY A 874 16.63 11.19 -19.14
N PHE A 875 17.23 12.36 -18.91
CA PHE A 875 18.53 12.71 -19.48
C PHE A 875 19.68 12.45 -18.49
N MET A 876 20.57 11.51 -18.79
CA MET A 876 21.77 11.24 -17.98
C MET A 876 22.71 12.45 -17.89
N SER A 877 22.67 13.34 -18.88
CA SER A 877 23.44 14.58 -18.92
C SER A 877 22.89 15.68 -18.02
N ASN A 878 21.66 15.53 -17.50
CA ASN A 878 21.02 16.47 -16.60
C ASN A 878 21.11 15.98 -15.15
N GLN A 879 21.63 16.81 -14.25
CA GLN A 879 21.87 16.40 -12.87
C GLN A 879 20.59 16.01 -12.12
N ASN A 880 19.47 16.70 -12.36
CA ASN A 880 18.22 16.43 -11.64
C ASN A 880 17.59 15.12 -12.10
N ASP A 881 17.54 14.87 -13.41
CA ASP A 881 17.11 13.59 -13.95
C ASP A 881 18.07 12.48 -13.52
N PHE A 882 19.38 12.71 -13.58
CA PHE A 882 20.38 11.74 -13.13
C PHE A 882 20.16 11.32 -11.67
N ASN A 883 19.96 12.29 -10.77
CA ASN A 883 19.69 12.02 -9.34
C ASN A 883 18.40 11.20 -9.14
N LYS A 884 17.40 11.36 -10.03
CA LYS A 884 16.18 10.54 -10.01
C LYS A 884 16.44 9.14 -10.55
N ILE A 885 16.94 9.00 -11.78
CA ILE A 885 17.12 7.69 -12.43
C ILE A 885 18.16 6.80 -11.74
N SER A 886 19.10 7.37 -10.99
CA SER A 886 20.06 6.62 -10.16
C SER A 886 19.51 6.23 -8.78
N ASN A 887 18.39 6.80 -8.33
CA ASN A 887 17.77 6.48 -7.05
C ASN A 887 17.04 5.13 -7.08
N ALA A 888 17.25 4.31 -6.06
CA ALA A 888 16.69 2.96 -6.00
C ALA A 888 15.15 2.91 -5.91
N SER A 889 14.54 3.78 -5.10
CA SER A 889 13.06 3.85 -4.97
C SER A 889 12.42 4.36 -6.27
N TYR A 890 13.09 5.27 -6.96
CA TYR A 890 12.66 5.74 -8.28
C TYR A 890 12.75 4.62 -9.34
N GLN A 891 13.85 3.85 -9.37
CA GLN A 891 14.01 2.68 -10.24
C GLN A 891 12.90 1.63 -10.02
N GLU A 892 12.53 1.38 -8.77
CA GLU A 892 11.40 0.51 -8.42
C GLU A 892 10.08 1.04 -8.98
N THR A 893 9.83 2.34 -8.79
CA THR A 893 8.61 3.01 -9.28
C THR A 893 8.51 2.93 -10.80
N VAL A 894 9.63 3.08 -11.52
CA VAL A 894 9.68 2.97 -12.99
C VAL A 894 9.27 1.58 -13.45
N ALA A 895 9.90 0.54 -12.90
CA ALA A 895 9.62 -0.85 -13.27
C ALA A 895 8.15 -1.21 -13.01
N LYS A 896 7.63 -0.83 -11.84
CA LYS A 896 6.22 -0.99 -11.47
C LYS A 896 5.28 -0.27 -12.45
N THR A 897 5.56 0.99 -12.77
CA THR A 897 4.71 1.79 -13.67
C THR A 897 4.68 1.22 -15.09
N ILE A 898 5.81 0.70 -15.60
CA ILE A 898 5.86 0.01 -16.90
C ILE A 898 4.97 -1.23 -16.87
N TYR A 899 5.09 -2.07 -15.83
CA TYR A 899 4.26 -3.26 -15.66
C TYR A 899 2.77 -2.92 -15.62
N GLU A 900 2.35 -2.02 -14.71
CA GLU A 900 0.95 -1.62 -14.55
C GLU A 900 0.37 -1.03 -15.83
N THR A 901 1.13 -0.18 -16.53
CA THR A 901 0.68 0.40 -17.81
C THR A 901 0.49 -0.68 -18.88
N LEU A 902 1.31 -1.74 -18.88
CA LEU A 902 1.15 -2.83 -19.83
C LEU A 902 -0.03 -3.74 -19.49
N CYS A 903 -0.33 -3.95 -18.20
CA CYS A 903 -1.58 -4.61 -17.78
C CYS A 903 -2.79 -3.84 -18.31
N ASP A 904 -2.85 -2.52 -18.07
CA ASP A 904 -3.93 -1.66 -18.56
C ASP A 904 -4.06 -1.72 -20.09
N VAL A 905 -2.93 -1.82 -20.81
CA VAL A 905 -2.92 -1.95 -22.27
C VAL A 905 -3.52 -3.30 -22.70
N PHE A 906 -3.16 -4.40 -22.06
CA PHE A 906 -3.71 -5.71 -22.40
C PHE A 906 -5.19 -5.84 -22.05
N ASP A 907 -5.65 -5.16 -20.99
CA ASP A 907 -7.07 -5.13 -20.61
C ASP A 907 -7.90 -4.27 -21.56
N GLN A 908 -7.37 -3.12 -22.00
CA GLN A 908 -8.04 -2.23 -22.97
C GLN A 908 -7.98 -2.75 -24.41
N TYR A 909 -6.92 -3.46 -24.77
CA TYR A 909 -6.66 -3.97 -26.12
C TYR A 909 -6.40 -5.47 -26.05
N PRO A 910 -7.41 -6.28 -25.66
CA PRO A 910 -7.24 -7.71 -25.53
C PRO A 910 -6.88 -8.28 -26.89
N THR A 911 -5.67 -8.84 -26.99
CA THR A 911 -5.11 -9.29 -28.27
C THR A 911 -5.92 -10.41 -28.89
N GLY A 912 -6.71 -11.11 -28.06
CA GLY A 912 -7.65 -12.15 -28.48
C GLY A 912 -6.97 -13.14 -29.41
N ARG A 913 -5.68 -13.39 -29.13
CA ARG A 913 -4.86 -14.31 -29.90
C ARG A 913 -5.61 -15.60 -30.13
#